data_AF-A0A1S8A5K1-F1
#
_entry.id   AF-A0A1S8A5K1-F1
#
_cell.length_a   1.000
_cell.length_b   1.000
_cell.length_c   1.000
_cell.angle_alpha   90.00
_cell.angle_beta   90.00
_cell.angle_gamma   90.00
#
_symmetry.space_group_name_H-M   'P 1'
#
loop_
_entity.id
_entity.type
_entity.pdbx_description
1 polymer ?
#
loop_
_entity_poly.entity_id
_entity_poly.type
_entity_poly.pdbx_seq_one_letter_code
_entity_poly.pdbx_strand_id
1 'polypeptide(L)'
;MAGEYEFPRSMPCQTCATVAETTFTCIQCNNLAFCDACWSKWILHLPGAVGWNNKPHEKADPVVVDRLRQILEPTRTEEEHEAELLEDQDTTWFGYGRDASYHPELRDYGLFAAIMAETHTDEVGERYPQLASFIGETGAGKSTLIKLLIDRQDLSSPHGSKYYSPVTSSNQDRISTTGDVHLYADPSTLYAASPLLYVDCEGLSGGEAVPKQLRQSQDSPSAHAAAANYPRRYASPRKIEWAQTPQTQKREFAVGQLYPRILYTFSDVVIFVLRNPRSFESTVLHRLIKWGAASIDKSINQPVLPHAIIVLNATDTGVDEKEWDVSKATQMLFADISDAIRREPVLQQYAQIWNQRGRRVNTTKELLECYYASISVVRVPYKGSYMLMNEQAGKLSDLIKDRCAAAHSKKKQVRMLANTEKLQFYLQAAFDHFTRDLTTPFDFVKEMLRHSPVSRNFEGNILGLALLIKEHAVHPAIRNDAEQIFRAIGPMIASCVMLDAVRQKLPGAISRLLDDRYAKSCIGAVQLFAGLYWPCSFQSSAQGELGQCCNVKLAHNRKGHQNKNGKIIGHGEYQSSFNVATFQPVWEHLIRESLVQVQAASLRLTQEFPDRTELEIAALLHQEHLNDLYSNSLGPASNFVSYSSCLCCLRELPECALPCGHVLCLPCVEIYGYRTSRTTIEISKCPIHPHDVISSPPWVVVTKPRYAGARTLCLDGAGIRGIVQLHVLLEIEKILGPNLPIQLFFDLIVGTDFGGVIAIALGAKKWPVASAIEKFKDICREAYVARGISKLPLSGAFSIFYHKSLYKHHNLEASLRRYLSEQPLFGAPSYRSWLTTSTKVAVTATSAGGRQDVVFANYNRPDLPEKSKLK
;
A
#
# COMPACT_ATOMS: atom_id res chain seq x y z
N MET A 1 -33.96 13.73 -10.83
CA MET A 1 -35.18 13.37 -11.58
C MET A 1 -34.76 12.41 -12.69
N ALA A 2 -35.42 11.26 -12.79
CA ALA A 2 -35.09 10.23 -13.75
C ALA A 2 -35.59 10.65 -15.15
N GLY A 3 -34.67 11.00 -16.05
CA GLY A 3 -34.92 10.96 -17.48
C GLY A 3 -34.52 9.59 -17.98
N GLU A 4 -35.48 8.81 -18.49
CA GLU A 4 -35.20 7.60 -19.26
C GLU A 4 -34.27 7.99 -20.42
N TYR A 5 -33.15 7.28 -20.58
CA TYR A 5 -32.33 7.36 -21.79
C TYR A 5 -33.15 6.74 -22.94
N GLU A 6 -33.99 7.55 -23.61
CA GLU A 6 -34.46 7.20 -24.96
C GLU A 6 -33.21 7.08 -25.84
N PHE A 7 -32.90 5.86 -26.31
CA PHE A 7 -31.95 5.70 -27.42
C PHE A 7 -32.34 6.66 -28.54
N PRO A 8 -31.39 7.41 -29.16
CA PRO A 8 -31.74 8.32 -30.23
C PRO A 8 -32.46 7.51 -31.31
N ARG A 9 -33.75 7.84 -31.53
CA ARG A 9 -34.53 7.26 -32.64
C ARG A 9 -33.69 7.45 -33.89
N SER A 10 -33.40 6.35 -34.60
CA SER A 10 -32.66 6.39 -35.87
C SER A 10 -33.24 7.51 -36.73
N MET A 11 -32.43 8.53 -37.05
CA MET A 11 -32.92 9.63 -37.87
C MET A 11 -33.37 9.05 -39.22
N PRO A 12 -34.56 9.40 -39.71
CA PRO A 12 -35.04 8.88 -41.00
C PRO A 12 -34.04 9.24 -42.09
N CYS A 13 -33.79 8.31 -43.02
CA CYS A 13 -32.90 8.57 -44.14
C CYS A 13 -33.37 9.80 -44.92
N GLN A 14 -32.50 10.79 -45.12
CA GLN A 14 -32.83 12.04 -45.81
C GLN A 14 -33.36 11.83 -47.23
N THR A 15 -32.96 10.74 -47.89
CA THR A 15 -33.32 10.47 -49.29
C THR A 15 -34.59 9.63 -49.44
N CYS A 16 -34.80 8.60 -48.61
CA CYS A 16 -35.95 7.69 -48.75
C CYS A 16 -36.89 7.67 -47.53
N ALA A 17 -36.62 8.51 -46.52
CA ALA A 17 -37.35 8.62 -45.25
C ALA A 17 -37.47 7.31 -44.43
N THR A 18 -36.77 6.24 -44.80
CA THR A 18 -36.83 4.97 -44.05
C THR A 18 -36.22 5.10 -42.66
N VAL A 19 -36.85 4.43 -41.70
CA VAL A 19 -36.39 4.20 -40.32
C VAL A 19 -36.16 2.71 -40.04
N ALA A 20 -36.42 1.84 -41.02
CA ALA A 20 -36.31 0.39 -40.88
C ALA A 20 -34.87 -0.13 -41.09
N GLU A 21 -34.00 0.67 -41.71
CA GLU A 21 -32.61 0.33 -42.02
C GLU A 21 -31.64 1.13 -41.15
N THR A 22 -30.46 0.59 -40.88
CA THR A 22 -29.39 1.32 -40.17
C THR A 22 -28.97 2.55 -40.97
N THR A 23 -29.08 3.72 -40.35
CA THR A 23 -28.72 5.01 -40.94
C THR A 23 -27.40 5.53 -40.40
N PHE A 24 -26.57 6.09 -41.27
CA PHE A 24 -25.30 6.74 -40.95
C PHE A 24 -25.42 8.25 -41.05
N THR A 25 -24.82 8.97 -40.11
CA THR A 25 -24.79 10.44 -40.11
C THR A 25 -23.58 10.92 -40.91
N CYS A 26 -23.82 11.79 -41.89
CA CYS A 26 -22.75 12.50 -42.57
C CYS A 26 -22.54 13.88 -41.95
N ILE A 27 -21.47 14.04 -41.17
CA ILE A 27 -21.12 15.28 -40.46
C ILE A 27 -20.92 16.44 -41.45
N GLN A 28 -20.36 16.12 -42.61
CA GLN A 28 -19.99 17.08 -43.65
C GLN A 28 -21.19 17.52 -44.50
N CYS A 29 -22.29 16.76 -44.47
CA CYS A 29 -23.56 17.13 -45.10
C CYS A 29 -24.54 17.68 -44.07
N ASN A 30 -24.10 18.54 -43.14
CA ASN A 30 -24.95 19.14 -42.11
C ASN A 30 -25.68 18.10 -41.23
N ASN A 31 -25.02 17.00 -40.90
CA ASN A 31 -25.54 15.91 -40.07
C ASN A 31 -26.76 15.18 -40.63
N LEU A 32 -26.94 15.21 -41.95
CA LEU A 32 -27.97 14.42 -42.60
C LEU A 32 -27.69 12.92 -42.44
N ALA A 33 -28.76 12.16 -42.17
CA ALA A 33 -28.71 10.71 -42.01
C ALA A 33 -29.05 10.00 -43.33
N PHE A 34 -28.29 8.96 -43.68
CA PHE A 34 -28.50 8.20 -44.92
C PHE A 34 -28.44 6.70 -44.63
N CYS A 35 -29.37 5.91 -45.19
CA CYS A 35 -29.21 4.46 -45.20
C CYS A 35 -28.12 4.06 -46.22
N ASP A 36 -27.64 2.83 -46.11
CA ASP A 36 -26.54 2.32 -46.95
C ASP A 36 -26.86 2.40 -48.45
N ALA A 37 -28.11 2.10 -48.84
CA ALA A 37 -28.57 2.14 -50.21
C ALA A 37 -28.69 3.56 -50.80
N CYS A 38 -28.87 4.57 -49.94
CA CYS A 38 -28.99 5.97 -50.32
C CYS A 38 -27.68 6.74 -50.22
N TRP A 39 -26.67 6.21 -49.51
CA TRP A 39 -25.39 6.89 -49.31
C TRP A 39 -24.74 7.29 -50.64
N SER A 40 -24.51 6.34 -51.53
CA SER A 40 -23.84 6.57 -52.84
C SER A 40 -24.72 7.28 -53.87
N LYS A 41 -26.00 7.52 -53.56
CA LYS A 41 -26.94 8.26 -54.42
C LYS A 41 -26.98 9.75 -54.10
N TRP A 42 -26.48 10.15 -52.93
CA TRP A 42 -26.43 11.56 -52.54
C TRP A 42 -25.35 12.29 -53.35
N ILE A 43 -25.68 13.49 -53.83
CA ILE A 43 -24.81 14.24 -54.77
C ILE A 43 -23.40 14.51 -54.22
N LEU A 44 -23.26 14.65 -52.90
CA LEU A 44 -21.98 14.88 -52.23
C LEU A 44 -21.21 13.60 -51.88
N HIS A 45 -21.80 12.42 -52.11
CA HIS A 45 -21.20 11.11 -51.81
C HIS A 45 -20.89 10.29 -53.08
N LEU A 46 -21.07 10.88 -54.26
CA LEU A 46 -20.77 10.23 -55.53
C LEU A 46 -19.29 9.80 -55.59
N PRO A 47 -18.94 8.75 -56.34
CA PRO A 47 -17.56 8.33 -56.51
C PRO A 47 -16.68 9.48 -57.03
N GLY A 48 -15.63 9.83 -56.28
CA GLY A 48 -14.74 10.96 -56.59
C GLY A 48 -15.15 12.29 -55.94
N ALA A 49 -16.33 12.38 -55.31
CA ALA A 49 -16.68 13.52 -54.47
C ALA A 49 -15.82 13.50 -53.20
N VAL A 50 -15.22 14.64 -52.89
CA VAL A 50 -14.39 14.84 -51.72
C VAL A 50 -15.04 15.86 -50.81
N GLY A 51 -14.88 15.63 -49.51
CA GLY A 51 -15.27 16.55 -48.46
C GLY A 51 -14.05 17.14 -47.78
N TRP A 52 -14.07 17.26 -46.45
CA TRP A 52 -12.97 17.86 -45.68
C TRP A 52 -11.62 17.18 -45.96
N ASN A 53 -10.57 18.00 -46.12
CA ASN A 53 -9.20 17.58 -46.39
C ASN A 53 -9.02 16.68 -47.63
N ASN A 54 -9.85 16.88 -48.66
CA ASN A 54 -9.86 16.09 -49.90
C ASN A 54 -10.12 14.59 -49.68
N LYS A 55 -10.75 14.23 -48.55
CA LYS A 55 -11.12 12.84 -48.23
C LYS A 55 -12.58 12.58 -48.56
N PRO A 56 -12.98 11.33 -48.90
CA PRO A 56 -14.38 10.97 -49.05
C PRO A 56 -15.18 11.29 -47.79
N HIS A 57 -16.48 11.54 -47.95
CA HIS A 57 -17.39 11.70 -46.82
C HIS A 57 -17.42 10.42 -45.96
N GLU A 58 -17.37 10.59 -44.64
CA GLU A 58 -17.31 9.49 -43.67
C GLU A 58 -18.71 9.05 -43.22
N LYS A 59 -18.97 7.74 -43.26
CA LYS A 59 -20.16 7.13 -42.64
C LYS A 59 -19.96 7.10 -41.12
N ALA A 60 -20.57 8.04 -40.39
CA ALA A 60 -20.46 8.08 -38.93
C ALA A 60 -21.66 7.41 -38.25
N ASP A 61 -21.39 6.66 -37.18
CA ASP A 61 -22.42 6.11 -36.32
C ASP A 61 -23.11 7.24 -35.52
N PRO A 62 -24.43 7.43 -35.64
CA PRO A 62 -25.17 8.48 -34.94
C PRO A 62 -24.94 8.46 -33.42
N VAL A 63 -24.88 7.27 -32.80
CA VAL A 63 -24.68 7.11 -31.35
C VAL A 63 -23.30 7.62 -30.94
N VAL A 64 -22.27 7.30 -31.74
CA VAL A 64 -20.90 7.77 -31.50
C VAL A 64 -20.81 9.28 -31.68
N VAL A 65 -21.45 9.83 -32.71
CA VAL A 65 -21.45 11.28 -32.99
C VAL A 65 -22.13 12.05 -31.86
N ASP A 66 -23.31 11.63 -31.42
CA ASP A 66 -24.06 12.32 -30.37
C ASP A 66 -23.31 12.28 -29.04
N ARG A 67 -22.75 11.13 -28.66
CA ARG A 67 -21.91 11.00 -27.46
C ARG A 67 -20.70 11.93 -27.50
N LEU A 68 -19.94 11.91 -28.60
CA LEU A 68 -18.74 12.73 -28.72
C LEU A 68 -19.05 14.23 -28.75
N ARG A 69 -20.21 14.63 -29.29
CA ARG A 69 -20.70 16.00 -29.18
C ARG A 69 -21.00 16.41 -27.76
N GLN A 70 -21.72 15.58 -27.00
CA GLN A 70 -22.01 15.87 -25.60
C GLN A 70 -20.71 16.07 -24.78
N ILE A 71 -19.63 15.37 -25.12
CA ILE A 71 -18.33 15.50 -24.45
C ILE A 71 -17.57 16.78 -24.88
N LEU A 72 -17.50 17.03 -26.20
CA LEU A 72 -16.66 18.11 -26.79
C LEU A 72 -17.36 19.47 -26.86
N GLU A 73 -18.69 19.45 -26.93
CA GLU A 73 -19.59 20.59 -27.11
C GLU A 73 -20.84 20.43 -26.23
N PRO A 74 -20.69 20.31 -24.90
CA PRO A 74 -21.82 20.14 -24.01
C PRO A 74 -22.76 21.35 -24.10
N THR A 75 -24.02 21.10 -24.45
CA THR A 75 -25.10 22.09 -24.35
C THR A 75 -25.69 22.03 -22.95
N ARG A 76 -25.18 22.87 -22.05
CA ARG A 76 -25.65 22.97 -20.67
C ARG A 76 -25.72 24.43 -20.23
N THR A 77 -26.61 24.74 -19.29
CA THR A 77 -26.65 26.07 -18.66
C THR A 77 -25.50 26.24 -17.65
N GLU A 78 -25.26 27.47 -17.19
CA GLU A 78 -24.27 27.69 -16.13
C GLU A 78 -24.69 26.96 -14.85
N GLU A 79 -25.97 26.96 -14.47
CA GLU A 79 -26.46 26.25 -13.28
C GLU A 79 -26.27 24.73 -13.38
N GLU A 80 -26.49 24.14 -14.54
CA GLU A 80 -26.23 22.72 -14.79
C GLU A 80 -24.72 22.42 -14.70
N HIS A 81 -23.89 23.31 -15.24
CA HIS A 81 -22.44 23.18 -15.12
C HIS A 81 -21.96 23.25 -13.66
N GLU A 82 -22.54 24.14 -12.85
CA GLU A 82 -22.22 24.25 -11.42
C GLU A 82 -22.65 23.00 -10.65
N ALA A 83 -23.82 22.44 -10.94
CA ALA A 83 -24.28 21.20 -10.32
C ALA A 83 -23.36 20.01 -10.63
N GLU A 84 -22.91 19.87 -11.88
CA GLU A 84 -21.95 18.84 -12.29
C GLU A 84 -20.61 18.99 -11.57
N LEU A 85 -20.10 20.22 -11.41
CA LEU A 85 -18.86 20.48 -10.69
C LEU A 85 -18.94 20.11 -9.20
N LEU A 86 -20.12 20.31 -8.60
CA LEU A 86 -20.38 19.96 -7.21
C LEU A 86 -20.43 18.43 -7.02
N GLU A 87 -21.03 17.70 -7.96
CA GLU A 87 -21.04 16.24 -7.97
C GLU A 87 -19.62 15.66 -8.18
N ASP A 88 -18.83 16.27 -9.06
CA ASP A 88 -17.44 15.86 -9.31
C ASP A 88 -16.48 16.14 -8.14
N GLN A 89 -16.88 16.95 -7.15
CA GLN A 89 -16.07 17.10 -5.92
C GLN A 89 -15.93 15.77 -5.16
N ASP A 90 -16.91 14.89 -5.25
CA ASP A 90 -16.87 13.57 -4.59
C ASP A 90 -15.85 12.62 -5.25
N THR A 91 -15.32 12.98 -6.43
CA THR A 91 -14.23 12.27 -7.12
C THR A 91 -12.84 12.79 -6.76
N THR A 92 -12.75 13.77 -5.85
CA THR A 92 -11.47 14.26 -5.32
C THR A 92 -10.80 13.17 -4.49
N TRP A 93 -9.57 12.80 -4.84
CA TRP A 93 -8.79 11.82 -4.10
C TRP A 93 -7.92 12.46 -3.02
N PHE A 94 -7.05 13.38 -3.42
CA PHE A 94 -6.27 14.18 -2.49
C PHE A 94 -5.97 15.57 -3.06
N GLY A 95 -5.77 16.54 -2.19
CA GLY A 95 -5.64 17.94 -2.58
C GLY A 95 -4.90 18.83 -1.60
N TYR A 96 -4.58 20.04 -2.05
CA TYR A 96 -3.92 21.06 -1.26
C TYR A 96 -4.97 21.90 -0.52
N GLY A 97 -4.91 21.87 0.81
CA GLY A 97 -5.76 22.64 1.69
C GLY A 97 -4.96 23.61 2.57
N ARG A 98 -5.71 24.41 3.34
CA ARG A 98 -5.17 25.19 4.45
C ARG A 98 -5.98 24.91 5.71
N ASP A 99 -5.30 24.82 6.85
CA ASP A 99 -5.94 24.69 8.15
C ASP A 99 -6.63 26.01 8.57
N ALA A 100 -7.32 26.00 9.72
CA ALA A 100 -7.99 27.19 10.26
C ALA A 100 -7.04 28.34 10.63
N SER A 101 -5.74 28.05 10.71
CA SER A 101 -4.66 29.02 10.97
C SER A 101 -3.88 29.37 9.69
N TYR A 102 -4.43 29.05 8.51
CA TYR A 102 -3.86 29.30 7.18
C TYR A 102 -2.56 28.54 6.85
N HIS A 103 -2.20 27.52 7.63
CA HIS A 103 -1.05 26.66 7.33
C HIS A 103 -1.39 25.65 6.23
N PRO A 104 -0.45 25.36 5.31
CA PRO A 104 -0.62 24.35 4.28
C PRO A 104 -0.83 22.93 4.84
N GLU A 105 -1.81 22.21 4.28
CA GLU A 105 -2.08 20.82 4.57
C GLU A 105 -2.39 20.02 3.30
N LEU A 106 -2.01 18.75 3.27
CA LEU A 106 -2.49 17.78 2.29
C LEU A 106 -3.77 17.15 2.84
N ARG A 107 -4.86 17.18 2.06
CA ARG A 107 -6.13 16.57 2.40
C ARG A 107 -6.31 15.30 1.60
N ASP A 108 -6.45 14.17 2.27
CA ASP A 108 -6.80 12.88 1.67
C ASP A 108 -8.27 12.57 1.94
N TYR A 109 -9.08 12.45 0.89
CA TYR A 109 -10.53 12.25 0.98
C TYR A 109 -10.92 10.77 1.09
N GLY A 110 -9.95 9.85 1.11
CA GLY A 110 -10.19 8.41 1.28
C GLY A 110 -10.88 7.74 0.09
N LEU A 111 -10.95 8.43 -1.06
CA LEU A 111 -11.68 7.97 -2.24
C LEU A 111 -11.21 6.62 -2.76
N PHE A 112 -9.89 6.38 -2.81
CA PHE A 112 -9.33 5.09 -3.24
C PHE A 112 -9.90 3.93 -2.40
N ALA A 113 -9.86 4.05 -1.06
CA ALA A 113 -10.35 3.03 -0.17
C ALA A 113 -11.86 2.80 -0.35
N ALA A 114 -12.61 3.87 -0.61
CA ALA A 114 -14.05 3.83 -0.78
C ALA A 114 -14.49 3.20 -2.12
N ILE A 115 -13.90 3.59 -3.26
CA ILE A 115 -14.16 2.94 -4.56
C ILE A 115 -13.86 1.44 -4.45
N MET A 116 -12.74 1.10 -3.83
CA MET A 116 -12.39 -0.29 -3.64
C MET A 116 -13.41 -1.01 -2.75
N ALA A 117 -13.87 -0.37 -1.65
CA ALA A 117 -14.92 -0.86 -0.74
C ALA A 117 -16.24 -1.18 -1.42
N GLU A 118 -16.74 -0.24 -2.22
CA GLU A 118 -18.05 -0.32 -2.87
C GLU A 118 -18.08 -1.33 -4.02
N THR A 119 -16.93 -1.63 -4.64
CA THR A 119 -16.85 -2.45 -5.87
C THR A 119 -16.38 -3.88 -5.61
N HIS A 120 -16.32 -4.31 -4.36
CA HIS A 120 -15.91 -5.66 -4.01
C HIS A 120 -17.08 -6.64 -4.09
N THR A 121 -16.87 -7.75 -4.77
CA THR A 121 -17.82 -8.87 -4.86
C THR A 121 -17.22 -10.10 -4.17
N ASP A 122 -18.05 -10.90 -3.49
CA ASP A 122 -17.57 -12.10 -2.76
C ASP A 122 -16.96 -13.18 -3.67
N GLU A 123 -17.22 -13.09 -4.98
CA GLU A 123 -16.74 -13.99 -6.02
C GLU A 123 -15.27 -13.73 -6.38
N VAL A 124 -14.82 -12.48 -6.29
CA VAL A 124 -13.44 -12.09 -6.62
C VAL A 124 -12.61 -12.14 -5.34
N GLY A 125 -11.51 -12.91 -5.37
CA GLY A 125 -10.57 -13.01 -4.25
C GLY A 125 -9.76 -11.73 -4.02
N GLU A 126 -8.44 -11.85 -3.86
CA GLU A 126 -7.59 -10.66 -3.76
C GLU A 126 -7.64 -9.80 -5.03
N ARG A 127 -7.69 -8.48 -4.84
CA ARG A 127 -7.71 -7.50 -5.92
C ARG A 127 -6.41 -6.70 -5.95
N TYR A 128 -5.95 -6.40 -7.16
CA TYR A 128 -4.68 -5.73 -7.45
C TYR A 128 -4.92 -4.48 -8.31
N PRO A 129 -5.33 -3.36 -7.69
CA PRO A 129 -5.64 -2.11 -8.39
C PRO A 129 -4.45 -1.55 -9.17
N GLN A 130 -4.74 -0.94 -10.32
CA GLN A 130 -3.78 -0.34 -11.25
C GLN A 130 -4.08 1.15 -11.42
N LEU A 131 -3.04 1.98 -11.52
CA LEU A 131 -3.16 3.44 -11.60
C LEU A 131 -2.63 3.99 -12.93
N ALA A 132 -3.48 4.72 -13.65
CA ALA A 132 -3.16 5.43 -14.89
C ALA A 132 -3.35 6.94 -14.71
N SER A 133 -2.25 7.69 -14.64
CA SER A 133 -2.27 9.11 -14.29
C SER A 133 -2.14 10.03 -15.50
N PHE A 134 -3.14 10.88 -15.73
CA PHE A 134 -3.14 11.89 -16.78
C PHE A 134 -2.50 13.18 -16.29
N ILE A 135 -1.46 13.61 -17.00
CA ILE A 135 -0.63 14.77 -16.66
C ILE A 135 -0.45 15.63 -17.91
N GLY A 136 -0.42 16.94 -17.73
CA GLY A 136 -0.29 17.89 -18.84
C GLY A 136 -0.63 19.30 -18.42
N GLU A 137 -0.56 20.23 -19.36
CA GLU A 137 -0.95 21.62 -19.10
C GLU A 137 -2.45 21.75 -18.81
N THR A 138 -2.82 22.86 -18.15
CA THR A 138 -4.21 23.25 -18.02
C THR A 138 -4.79 23.49 -19.43
N GLY A 139 -5.97 22.94 -19.72
CA GLY A 139 -6.59 23.05 -21.05
C GLY A 139 -6.03 22.11 -22.14
N ALA A 140 -5.16 21.16 -21.82
CA ALA A 140 -4.66 20.16 -22.77
C ALA A 140 -5.72 19.10 -23.19
N GLY A 141 -6.84 19.01 -22.47
CA GLY A 141 -7.92 18.04 -22.73
C GLY A 141 -7.82 16.74 -21.91
N LYS A 142 -7.17 16.76 -20.74
CA LYS A 142 -7.00 15.59 -19.85
C LYS A 142 -8.34 14.99 -19.40
N SER A 143 -9.15 15.81 -18.74
CA SER A 143 -10.49 15.45 -18.26
C SER A 143 -11.41 15.03 -19.41
N THR A 144 -11.28 15.67 -20.58
CA THR A 144 -11.99 15.28 -21.81
C THR A 144 -11.62 13.87 -22.28
N LEU A 145 -10.34 13.51 -22.27
CA LEU A 145 -9.89 12.16 -22.65
C LEU A 145 -10.33 11.10 -21.63
N ILE A 146 -10.31 11.41 -20.33
CA ILE A 146 -10.82 10.48 -19.31
C ILE A 146 -12.32 10.25 -19.50
N LYS A 147 -13.11 11.32 -19.70
CA LYS A 147 -14.55 11.22 -19.99
C LYS A 147 -14.81 10.38 -21.26
N LEU A 148 -14.04 10.63 -22.32
CA LEU A 148 -14.09 9.85 -23.57
C LEU A 148 -13.85 8.35 -23.35
N LEU A 149 -12.90 7.99 -22.49
CA LEU A 149 -12.58 6.59 -22.18
C LEU A 149 -13.69 5.93 -21.35
N ILE A 150 -14.21 6.62 -20.33
CA ILE A 150 -15.28 6.11 -19.45
C ILE A 150 -16.57 5.90 -20.25
N ASP A 151 -17.04 6.92 -20.97
CA ASP A 151 -18.30 6.88 -21.72
C ASP A 151 -18.27 5.85 -22.85
N ARG A 152 -17.08 5.55 -23.40
CA ARG A 152 -16.93 4.47 -24.39
C ARG A 152 -17.15 3.09 -23.77
N GLN A 153 -16.65 2.86 -22.57
CA GLN A 153 -16.78 1.57 -21.89
C GLN A 153 -18.19 1.39 -21.29
N ASP A 154 -18.84 2.47 -20.87
CA ASP A 154 -20.19 2.43 -20.29
C ASP A 154 -21.24 1.89 -21.28
N LEU A 155 -21.20 2.33 -22.54
CA LEU A 155 -22.06 1.81 -23.61
C LEU A 155 -21.83 0.32 -23.94
N SER A 156 -20.66 -0.20 -23.60
CA SER A 156 -20.32 -1.63 -23.78
C SER A 156 -20.68 -2.46 -22.55
N SER A 157 -21.07 -1.81 -21.44
CA SER A 157 -21.42 -2.46 -20.18
C SER A 157 -22.88 -2.93 -20.19
N PRO A 158 -23.17 -4.18 -19.83
CA PRO A 158 -24.55 -4.69 -19.74
C PRO A 158 -25.36 -4.07 -18.57
N HIS A 159 -24.72 -3.27 -17.71
CA HIS A 159 -25.34 -2.63 -16.55
C HIS A 159 -25.40 -1.12 -16.83
N GLY A 160 -26.60 -0.59 -17.12
CA GLY A 160 -26.85 0.83 -17.41
C GLY A 160 -26.70 1.75 -16.18
N SER A 161 -25.60 1.62 -15.44
CA SER A 161 -25.26 2.43 -14.28
C SER A 161 -24.40 3.62 -14.69
N LYS A 162 -24.83 4.85 -14.38
CA LYS A 162 -24.07 6.07 -14.65
C LYS A 162 -22.78 6.09 -13.80
N TYR A 163 -21.62 5.88 -14.41
CA TYR A 163 -20.32 5.98 -13.74
C TYR A 163 -19.88 7.45 -13.59
N TYR A 164 -19.16 7.75 -12.50
CA TYR A 164 -18.54 9.07 -12.33
C TYR A 164 -17.54 9.33 -13.47
N SER A 165 -17.68 10.48 -14.13
CA SER A 165 -16.77 10.94 -15.17
C SER A 165 -16.45 12.43 -14.97
N PRO A 166 -15.27 12.89 -15.42
CA PRO A 166 -14.89 14.29 -15.24
C PRO A 166 -15.84 15.27 -15.93
N VAL A 167 -15.93 16.47 -15.37
CA VAL A 167 -16.65 17.59 -15.99
C VAL A 167 -15.72 18.28 -16.99
N THR A 168 -16.12 18.33 -18.27
CA THR A 168 -15.34 19.00 -19.32
C THR A 168 -15.49 20.51 -19.23
N SER A 169 -14.48 21.28 -19.63
CA SER A 169 -14.53 22.75 -19.68
C SER A 169 -15.37 23.26 -20.86
N SER A 170 -16.08 24.37 -20.72
CA SER A 170 -16.69 25.05 -21.87
C SER A 170 -15.60 25.75 -22.72
N ASN A 171 -15.84 25.95 -24.02
CA ASN A 171 -14.84 26.56 -24.94
C ASN A 171 -14.50 28.03 -24.61
N GLN A 172 -15.13 28.64 -23.60
CA GLN A 172 -14.97 30.05 -23.23
C GLN A 172 -14.20 30.25 -21.90
N ASP A 173 -13.80 29.19 -21.22
CA ASP A 173 -13.21 29.26 -19.88
C ASP A 173 -11.69 29.55 -19.88
N ARG A 174 -11.30 30.61 -19.17
CA ARG A 174 -9.89 31.03 -18.98
C ARG A 174 -9.23 30.49 -17.70
N ILE A 175 -9.98 29.80 -16.84
CA ILE A 175 -9.55 29.30 -15.52
C ILE A 175 -9.68 27.77 -15.49
N SER A 176 -8.78 27.07 -14.77
CA SER A 176 -8.86 25.60 -14.62
C SER A 176 -10.22 25.15 -14.06
N THR A 177 -10.82 24.15 -14.70
CA THR A 177 -12.12 23.59 -14.33
C THR A 177 -11.99 22.66 -13.12
N THR A 178 -11.05 21.70 -13.18
CA THR A 178 -10.72 20.77 -12.08
C THR A 178 -9.54 21.29 -11.27
N GLY A 179 -9.58 21.08 -9.96
CA GLY A 179 -8.49 21.39 -9.02
C GLY A 179 -8.14 20.17 -8.19
N ASP A 180 -6.90 20.07 -7.72
CA ASP A 180 -6.41 18.91 -6.97
C ASP A 180 -6.29 17.64 -7.83
N VAL A 181 -6.32 16.46 -7.21
CA VAL A 181 -6.16 15.17 -7.89
C VAL A 181 -7.42 14.36 -7.73
N HIS A 182 -8.05 14.01 -8.85
CA HIS A 182 -9.28 13.22 -8.90
C HIS A 182 -9.01 11.77 -9.30
N LEU A 183 -9.91 10.86 -8.92
CA LEU A 183 -9.80 9.43 -9.19
C LEU A 183 -11.11 8.88 -9.75
N TYR A 184 -11.04 8.27 -10.92
CA TYR A 184 -12.18 7.69 -11.63
C TYR A 184 -11.94 6.20 -11.89
N ALA A 185 -13.01 5.40 -11.86
CA ALA A 185 -12.95 3.98 -12.16
C ALA A 185 -13.15 3.71 -13.64
N ASP A 186 -12.38 2.80 -14.23
CA ASP A 186 -12.65 2.27 -15.57
C ASP A 186 -13.82 1.26 -15.51
N PRO A 187 -14.96 1.52 -16.18
CA PRO A 187 -16.15 0.66 -16.09
C PRO A 187 -15.88 -0.80 -16.48
N SER A 188 -15.01 -1.03 -17.46
CA SER A 188 -14.76 -2.36 -18.01
C SER A 188 -13.94 -3.27 -17.09
N THR A 189 -13.20 -2.70 -16.14
CA THR A 189 -12.33 -3.44 -15.22
C THR A 189 -12.72 -3.27 -13.75
N LEU A 190 -13.73 -2.43 -13.45
CA LEU A 190 -14.09 -2.04 -12.09
C LEU A 190 -14.42 -3.21 -11.16
N TYR A 191 -14.97 -4.30 -11.67
CA TYR A 191 -15.28 -5.51 -10.89
C TYR A 191 -14.29 -6.66 -11.13
N ALA A 192 -13.24 -6.43 -11.92
CA ALA A 192 -12.21 -7.42 -12.18
C ALA A 192 -11.23 -7.56 -10.99
N ALA A 193 -10.42 -8.62 -11.04
CA ALA A 193 -9.32 -8.85 -10.09
C ALA A 193 -8.22 -7.78 -10.17
N SER A 194 -8.13 -7.02 -11.27
CA SER A 194 -7.19 -5.91 -11.44
C SER A 194 -7.94 -4.67 -11.95
N PRO A 195 -8.62 -3.92 -11.07
CA PRO A 195 -9.36 -2.73 -11.46
C PRO A 195 -8.40 -1.61 -11.88
N LEU A 196 -8.69 -0.98 -13.03
CA LEU A 196 -7.97 0.19 -13.51
C LEU A 196 -8.64 1.47 -13.01
N LEU A 197 -7.85 2.38 -12.45
CA LEU A 197 -8.30 3.69 -12.01
C LEU A 197 -7.56 4.78 -12.79
N TYR A 198 -8.31 5.72 -13.35
CA TYR A 198 -7.81 6.91 -14.02
C TYR A 198 -7.63 8.04 -13.00
N VAL A 199 -6.44 8.64 -12.98
CA VAL A 199 -6.13 9.79 -12.13
C VAL A 199 -6.09 11.04 -12.98
N ASP A 200 -6.92 12.04 -12.68
CA ASP A 200 -6.86 13.36 -13.30
C ASP A 200 -6.09 14.32 -12.39
N CYS A 201 -4.90 14.74 -12.81
CA CYS A 201 -4.08 15.69 -12.07
C CYS A 201 -4.34 17.11 -12.58
N GLU A 202 -4.44 18.07 -11.65
CA GLU A 202 -4.41 19.49 -11.98
C GLU A 202 -3.24 19.84 -12.92
N GLY A 203 -3.48 20.79 -13.83
CA GLY A 203 -2.49 21.17 -14.83
C GLY A 203 -1.23 21.78 -14.22
N LEU A 204 -0.06 21.34 -14.70
CA LEU A 204 1.26 21.71 -14.17
C LEU A 204 1.63 23.20 -14.29
N SER A 205 0.82 24.00 -15.00
CA SER A 205 0.99 25.44 -15.22
C SER A 205 -0.15 26.27 -14.61
N GLY A 206 -0.98 25.68 -13.74
CA GLY A 206 -2.02 26.40 -13.04
C GLY A 206 -1.42 27.45 -12.10
N GLY A 207 -1.66 28.73 -12.35
CA GLY A 207 -1.25 29.80 -11.44
C GLY A 207 -2.00 29.77 -10.09
N GLU A 208 -1.78 30.76 -9.22
CA GLU A 208 -2.48 30.91 -7.93
C GLU A 208 -4.01 31.08 -8.03
N ALA A 209 -4.55 31.21 -9.24
CA ALA A 209 -5.99 31.31 -9.46
C ALA A 209 -6.66 29.99 -9.08
N VAL A 210 -7.38 29.99 -7.96
CA VAL A 210 -8.17 28.85 -7.47
C VAL A 210 -9.06 28.32 -8.62
N PRO A 211 -9.02 27.02 -8.94
CA PRO A 211 -9.90 26.38 -9.93
C PRO A 211 -11.38 26.64 -9.66
N LYS A 212 -12.24 26.68 -10.70
CA LYS A 212 -13.67 26.98 -10.56
C LYS A 212 -14.36 26.10 -9.50
N GLN A 213 -14.08 24.80 -9.54
CA GLN A 213 -14.62 23.82 -8.59
C GLN A 213 -14.29 24.11 -7.11
N LEU A 214 -13.12 24.71 -6.83
CA LEU A 214 -12.66 25.02 -5.47
C LEU A 214 -13.12 26.39 -4.95
N ARG A 215 -13.47 27.34 -5.84
CA ARG A 215 -13.98 28.67 -5.45
C ARG A 215 -15.38 28.59 -4.82
N GLN A 216 -16.24 27.75 -5.37
CA GLN A 216 -17.61 27.59 -4.87
C GLN A 216 -17.67 27.00 -3.45
N SER A 217 -16.63 26.25 -3.04
CA SER A 217 -16.51 25.79 -1.64
C SER A 217 -16.23 26.93 -0.65
N GLN A 218 -15.72 28.09 -1.11
CA GLN A 218 -15.33 29.21 -0.25
C GLN A 218 -16.39 30.33 -0.20
N ASP A 219 -17.20 30.52 -1.26
CA ASP A 219 -18.03 31.72 -1.43
C ASP A 219 -19.56 31.56 -1.18
N SER A 220 -20.08 30.40 -0.74
CA SER A 220 -21.54 30.21 -0.52
C SER A 220 -21.94 30.09 0.97
N PRO A 221 -22.57 31.12 1.58
CA PRO A 221 -23.19 31.04 2.91
C PRO A 221 -24.43 30.14 2.95
N SER A 222 -25.07 29.88 1.80
CA SER A 222 -26.25 29.05 1.63
C SER A 222 -25.94 27.55 1.42
N ALA A 223 -24.69 27.20 1.11
CA ALA A 223 -24.25 25.81 0.98
C ALA A 223 -24.29 25.05 2.31
N HIS A 224 -24.41 25.73 3.45
CA HIS A 224 -24.53 25.10 4.77
C HIS A 224 -25.93 24.50 5.05
N ALA A 225 -26.96 24.90 4.30
CA ALA A 225 -28.33 24.39 4.48
C ALA A 225 -28.68 23.24 3.52
N ALA A 226 -28.17 23.27 2.28
CA ALA A 226 -28.43 22.23 1.27
C ALA A 226 -27.44 21.04 1.34
N ALA A 227 -26.26 21.22 1.95
CA ALA A 227 -25.28 20.15 2.17
C ALA A 227 -25.66 19.18 3.32
N ALA A 228 -26.84 19.33 3.92
CA ALA A 228 -27.31 18.49 5.02
C ALA A 228 -27.79 17.09 4.59
N ASN A 229 -28.00 16.85 3.28
CA ASN A 229 -28.63 15.62 2.78
C ASN A 229 -27.69 14.64 2.04
N TYR A 230 -26.40 14.94 1.87
CA TYR A 230 -25.44 14.02 1.26
C TYR A 230 -24.22 13.77 2.17
N PRO A 231 -23.82 12.50 2.41
CA PRO A 231 -22.74 12.16 3.33
C PRO A 231 -21.37 12.54 2.72
N ARG A 232 -20.89 13.76 2.97
CA ARG A 232 -19.52 14.17 2.59
C ARG A 232 -18.47 13.26 3.27
N ARG A 233 -17.56 12.69 2.47
CA ARG A 233 -16.43 11.89 3.00
C ARG A 233 -15.44 12.84 3.70
N TYR A 234 -15.25 12.64 5.00
CA TYR A 234 -14.29 13.39 5.81
C TYR A 234 -12.85 13.22 5.30
N ALA A 235 -12.18 14.33 5.00
CA ALA A 235 -10.77 14.33 4.63
C ALA A 235 -9.86 14.12 5.85
N SER A 236 -8.81 13.32 5.69
CA SER A 236 -7.69 13.20 6.63
C SER A 236 -6.66 14.29 6.32
N PRO A 237 -6.51 15.31 7.19
CA PRO A 237 -5.54 16.38 6.99
C PRO A 237 -4.15 15.95 7.45
N ARG A 238 -3.13 16.32 6.67
CA ARG A 238 -1.71 16.15 7.01
C ARG A 238 -1.00 17.48 6.86
N LYS A 239 -0.38 17.94 7.94
CA LYS A 239 0.41 19.18 7.91
C LYS A 239 1.59 19.02 6.96
N ILE A 240 1.82 20.00 6.08
CA ILE A 240 3.00 20.04 5.22
C ILE A 240 4.15 20.71 6.00
N GLU A 241 5.09 19.92 6.50
CA GLU A 241 6.14 20.39 7.43
C GLU A 241 7.26 21.19 6.72
N TRP A 242 7.54 20.88 5.46
CA TRP A 242 8.54 21.57 4.66
C TRP A 242 8.07 22.93 4.12
N ALA A 243 6.78 23.27 4.24
CA ALA A 243 6.21 24.53 3.75
C ALA A 243 6.50 25.71 4.70
N GLN A 244 7.78 26.04 4.88
CA GLN A 244 8.25 27.03 5.86
C GLN A 244 8.47 28.43 5.25
N THR A 245 8.63 28.51 3.92
CA THR A 245 8.85 29.78 3.21
C THR A 245 7.60 30.20 2.42
N PRO A 246 7.40 31.51 2.14
CA PRO A 246 6.27 31.99 1.36
C PRO A 246 6.15 31.32 -0.02
N GLN A 247 7.26 30.92 -0.64
CA GLN A 247 7.27 30.21 -1.92
C GLN A 247 6.79 28.76 -1.77
N THR A 248 7.26 28.05 -0.73
CA THR A 248 6.87 26.65 -0.47
C THR A 248 5.44 26.50 0.06
N GLN A 249 4.85 27.57 0.60
CA GLN A 249 3.46 27.61 1.05
C GLN A 249 2.44 27.90 -0.06
N LYS A 250 2.90 27.98 -1.31
CA LYS A 250 2.03 28.18 -2.47
C LYS A 250 1.45 26.87 -2.95
N ARG A 251 0.19 26.92 -3.42
CA ARG A 251 -0.46 25.78 -4.08
C ARG A 251 0.35 25.33 -5.29
N GLU A 252 0.84 26.28 -6.08
CA GLU A 252 1.68 26.03 -7.25
C GLU A 252 2.91 25.17 -6.91
N PHE A 253 3.52 25.39 -5.74
CA PHE A 253 4.65 24.58 -5.31
C PHE A 253 4.21 23.14 -5.01
N ALA A 254 3.11 22.93 -4.29
CA ALA A 254 2.58 21.60 -4.03
C ALA A 254 2.22 20.86 -5.33
N VAL A 255 1.52 21.53 -6.26
CA VAL A 255 1.17 20.97 -7.58
C VAL A 255 2.43 20.66 -8.41
N GLY A 256 3.44 21.52 -8.36
CA GLY A 256 4.68 21.36 -9.13
C GLY A 256 5.71 20.40 -8.53
N GLN A 257 5.60 20.06 -7.24
CA GLN A 257 6.63 19.33 -6.50
C GLN A 257 6.06 18.09 -5.78
N LEU A 258 4.95 18.21 -5.06
CA LEU A 258 4.39 17.12 -4.27
C LEU A 258 3.64 16.11 -5.14
N TYR A 259 2.68 16.57 -5.96
CA TYR A 259 1.84 15.67 -6.77
C TYR A 259 2.67 14.82 -7.74
N PRO A 260 3.65 15.39 -8.48
CA PRO A 260 4.58 14.63 -9.30
C PRO A 260 5.24 13.45 -8.61
N ARG A 261 5.75 13.65 -7.39
CA ARG A 261 6.49 12.63 -6.66
C ARG A 261 5.60 11.48 -6.24
N ILE A 262 4.35 11.76 -5.86
CA ILE A 262 3.36 10.72 -5.55
C ILE A 262 2.96 9.98 -6.82
N LEU A 263 2.51 10.71 -7.85
CA LEU A 263 1.96 10.09 -9.06
C LEU A 263 3.02 9.31 -9.85
N TYR A 264 4.25 9.80 -9.99
CA TYR A 264 5.34 9.06 -10.63
C TYR A 264 5.67 7.76 -9.89
N THR A 265 5.60 7.80 -8.55
CA THR A 265 6.02 6.69 -7.70
C THR A 265 5.01 5.54 -7.72
N PHE A 266 3.71 5.86 -7.76
CA PHE A 266 2.63 4.87 -7.64
C PHE A 266 1.93 4.50 -8.95
N SER A 267 2.03 5.30 -10.00
CA SER A 267 1.38 4.99 -11.28
C SER A 267 2.04 3.81 -11.99
N ASP A 268 1.22 2.94 -12.57
CA ASP A 268 1.68 1.95 -13.55
C ASP A 268 1.94 2.62 -14.89
N VAL A 269 1.09 3.58 -15.25
CA VAL A 269 1.16 4.32 -16.50
C VAL A 269 0.98 5.81 -16.23
N VAL A 270 1.82 6.63 -16.84
CA VAL A 270 1.70 8.09 -16.84
C VAL A 270 1.41 8.55 -18.25
N ILE A 271 0.30 9.25 -18.43
CA ILE A 271 -0.21 9.70 -19.72
C ILE A 271 0.01 11.21 -19.83
N PHE A 272 0.91 11.61 -20.73
CA PHE A 272 1.22 13.01 -21.00
C PHE A 272 0.37 13.54 -22.15
N VAL A 273 -0.57 14.43 -21.84
CA VAL A 273 -1.52 14.98 -22.81
C VAL A 273 -1.05 16.33 -23.34
N LEU A 274 -1.00 16.47 -24.66
CA LEU A 274 -0.42 17.60 -25.37
C LEU A 274 -1.33 18.04 -26.51
N ARG A 275 -1.50 19.34 -26.72
CA ARG A 275 -2.39 19.86 -27.78
C ARG A 275 -1.68 20.27 -29.07
N ASN A 276 -0.37 20.53 -29.02
CA ASN A 276 0.41 20.96 -30.18
C ASN A 276 1.66 20.09 -30.35
N PRO A 277 1.74 19.27 -31.42
CA PRO A 277 2.92 18.43 -31.68
C PRO A 277 4.17 19.25 -32.05
N ARG A 278 4.02 20.46 -32.63
CA ARG A 278 5.17 21.30 -33.05
C ARG A 278 5.98 21.84 -31.87
N SER A 279 5.39 21.90 -30.68
CA SER A 279 6.07 22.29 -29.43
C SER A 279 6.62 21.11 -28.63
N PHE A 280 6.60 19.89 -29.19
CA PHE A 280 7.02 18.69 -28.47
C PHE A 280 8.50 18.77 -28.06
N GLU A 281 9.39 19.10 -28.99
CA GLU A 281 10.84 19.17 -28.73
C GLU A 281 11.21 20.27 -27.73
N SER A 282 10.67 21.48 -27.89
CA SER A 282 11.04 22.65 -27.09
C SER A 282 10.36 22.75 -25.72
N THR A 283 9.13 22.25 -25.56
CA THR A 283 8.35 22.46 -24.33
C THR A 283 8.11 21.17 -23.55
N VAL A 284 7.88 20.06 -24.25
CA VAL A 284 7.37 18.83 -23.63
C VAL A 284 8.48 17.89 -23.24
N LEU A 285 9.44 17.66 -24.15
CA LEU A 285 10.55 16.74 -23.92
C LEU A 285 11.34 17.13 -22.67
N HIS A 286 11.62 18.44 -22.51
CA HIS A 286 12.22 18.97 -21.29
C HIS A 286 11.37 18.70 -20.04
N ARG A 287 10.05 18.85 -20.10
CA ARG A 287 9.16 18.62 -18.95
C ARG A 287 9.03 17.14 -18.59
N LEU A 288 8.92 16.26 -19.58
CA LEU A 288 8.94 14.80 -19.38
C LEU A 288 10.19 14.39 -18.60
N ILE A 289 11.35 14.86 -19.06
CA ILE A 289 12.63 14.54 -18.43
C ILE A 289 12.75 15.21 -17.06
N LYS A 290 12.36 16.47 -16.92
CA LYS A 290 12.37 17.19 -15.64
C LYS A 290 11.48 16.49 -14.60
N TRP A 291 10.31 16.02 -15.02
CA TRP A 291 9.37 15.32 -14.14
C TRP A 291 9.94 13.96 -13.71
N GLY A 292 10.44 13.16 -14.66
CA GLY A 292 11.15 11.92 -14.36
C GLY A 292 12.36 12.13 -13.46
N ALA A 293 13.22 13.12 -13.76
CA ALA A 293 14.43 13.41 -13.01
C ALA A 293 14.14 13.95 -11.59
N ALA A 294 13.08 14.74 -11.41
CA ALA A 294 12.70 15.26 -10.09
C ALA A 294 12.13 14.17 -9.15
N SER A 295 11.67 13.05 -9.71
CA SER A 295 10.98 11.98 -8.97
C SER A 295 11.77 10.67 -8.88
N ILE A 296 12.66 10.37 -9.83
CA ILE A 296 13.37 9.08 -9.88
C ILE A 296 14.26 8.85 -8.66
N ASP A 297 14.95 9.89 -8.19
CA ASP A 297 15.84 9.85 -7.01
C ASP A 297 15.04 9.99 -5.70
N LYS A 298 13.70 10.11 -5.76
CA LYS A 298 12.79 10.27 -4.60
C LYS A 298 12.12 8.97 -4.20
N SER A 299 12.53 7.87 -4.79
CA SER A 299 12.18 6.52 -4.33
C SER A 299 13.34 5.56 -4.52
N ILE A 300 13.56 4.73 -3.50
CA ILE A 300 14.49 3.59 -3.51
C ILE A 300 13.69 2.30 -3.40
N ASN A 301 14.28 1.19 -3.83
CA ASN A 301 13.59 -0.10 -3.87
C ASN A 301 12.23 -0.04 -4.62
N GLN A 302 12.07 0.87 -5.58
CA GLN A 302 10.84 0.97 -6.37
C GLN A 302 10.74 -0.28 -7.26
N PRO A 303 9.63 -1.05 -7.23
CA PRO A 303 9.58 -2.34 -7.93
C PRO A 303 9.68 -2.19 -9.46
N VAL A 304 8.99 -1.20 -10.03
CA VAL A 304 8.91 -0.95 -11.47
C VAL A 304 8.82 0.56 -11.71
N LEU A 305 9.45 1.05 -12.78
CA LEU A 305 9.26 2.42 -13.27
C LEU A 305 7.92 2.53 -14.02
N PRO A 306 7.22 3.67 -13.98
CA PRO A 306 6.00 3.84 -14.76
C PRO A 306 6.28 3.73 -16.27
N HIS A 307 5.30 3.23 -17.02
CA HIS A 307 5.25 3.37 -18.47
C HIS A 307 4.77 4.78 -18.83
N ALA A 308 5.33 5.40 -19.88
CA ALA A 308 4.86 6.69 -20.38
C ALA A 308 4.06 6.52 -21.68
N ILE A 309 2.89 7.16 -21.75
CA ILE A 309 2.12 7.31 -22.98
C ILE A 309 2.02 8.79 -23.30
N ILE A 310 2.40 9.19 -24.50
CA ILE A 310 2.32 10.56 -24.98
C ILE A 310 1.09 10.66 -25.87
N VAL A 311 0.12 11.48 -25.49
CA VAL A 311 -1.09 11.73 -26.27
C VAL A 311 -0.96 13.08 -26.97
N LEU A 312 -0.83 13.05 -28.29
CA LEU A 312 -0.89 14.22 -29.16
C LEU A 312 -2.36 14.49 -29.50
N ASN A 313 -3.02 15.22 -28.62
CA ASN A 313 -4.39 15.68 -28.75
C ASN A 313 -4.49 16.79 -29.83
N ALA A 314 -5.67 16.95 -30.43
CA ALA A 314 -5.95 17.94 -31.47
C ALA A 314 -5.02 17.84 -32.71
N THR A 315 -4.62 16.63 -33.09
CA THR A 315 -3.81 16.41 -34.29
C THR A 315 -4.63 16.67 -35.56
N ASP A 316 -4.04 17.32 -36.56
CA ASP A 316 -4.65 17.57 -37.87
C ASP A 316 -4.98 16.23 -38.57
N THR A 317 -6.15 16.14 -39.21
CA THR A 317 -6.60 14.94 -39.91
C THR A 317 -5.91 14.74 -41.28
N GLY A 318 -5.10 15.71 -41.70
CA GLY A 318 -4.26 15.68 -42.91
C GLY A 318 -2.90 14.98 -42.77
N VAL A 319 -2.56 14.40 -41.61
CA VAL A 319 -1.33 13.59 -41.44
C VAL A 319 -1.39 12.26 -42.21
N ASP A 320 -0.24 11.64 -42.46
CA ASP A 320 -0.16 10.33 -43.13
C ASP A 320 -1.03 9.32 -42.36
N GLU A 321 -1.82 8.52 -43.08
CA GLU A 321 -2.73 7.54 -42.50
C GLU A 321 -2.00 6.54 -41.57
N LYS A 322 -0.73 6.23 -41.89
CA LYS A 322 0.13 5.38 -41.06
C LYS A 322 0.47 6.00 -39.72
N GLU A 323 0.41 7.33 -39.57
CA GLU A 323 0.69 8.02 -38.31
C GLU A 323 -0.43 7.84 -37.26
N TRP A 324 -1.60 7.31 -37.64
CA TRP A 324 -2.66 6.92 -36.70
C TRP A 324 -2.44 5.54 -36.05
N ASP A 325 -1.41 4.81 -36.47
CA ASP A 325 -0.94 3.60 -35.79
C ASP A 325 0.04 3.97 -34.66
N VAL A 326 -0.14 3.35 -33.50
CA VAL A 326 0.64 3.62 -32.28
C VAL A 326 2.13 3.33 -32.50
N SER A 327 2.45 2.22 -33.17
CA SER A 327 3.84 1.80 -33.38
C SER A 327 4.54 2.76 -34.34
N LYS A 328 3.87 3.11 -35.44
CA LYS A 328 4.45 4.03 -36.43
C LYS A 328 4.57 5.45 -35.88
N ALA A 329 3.56 5.97 -35.18
CA ALA A 329 3.61 7.27 -34.53
C ALA A 329 4.77 7.36 -33.52
N THR A 330 4.98 6.29 -32.74
CA THR A 330 6.09 6.19 -31.79
C THR A 330 7.44 6.22 -32.51
N GLN A 331 7.60 5.43 -33.58
CA GLN A 331 8.85 5.40 -34.37
C GLN A 331 9.16 6.76 -35.00
N MET A 332 8.16 7.43 -35.58
CA MET A 332 8.34 8.72 -36.25
C MET A 332 8.73 9.81 -35.26
N LEU A 333 8.03 9.91 -34.12
CA LEU A 333 8.38 10.89 -33.09
C LEU A 333 9.84 10.72 -32.62
N PHE A 334 10.28 9.47 -32.41
CA PHE A 334 11.66 9.20 -31.99
C PHE A 334 12.70 9.45 -33.08
N ALA A 335 12.34 9.28 -34.36
CA ALA A 335 13.21 9.67 -35.47
C ALA A 335 13.39 11.19 -35.48
N ASP A 336 12.31 11.95 -35.33
CA ASP A 336 12.31 13.43 -35.38
C ASP A 336 13.11 14.06 -34.23
N ILE A 337 13.03 13.47 -33.03
CA ILE A 337 13.73 13.98 -31.83
C ILE A 337 15.04 13.27 -31.53
N SER A 338 15.51 12.36 -32.38
CA SER A 338 16.71 11.54 -32.13
C SER A 338 17.94 12.39 -31.80
N ASP A 339 18.14 13.48 -32.56
CA ASP A 339 19.23 14.44 -32.40
C ASP A 339 18.92 15.60 -31.44
N ALA A 340 17.71 15.66 -30.85
CA ALA A 340 17.35 16.72 -29.89
C ALA A 340 18.31 16.77 -28.70
N ILE A 341 18.82 15.61 -28.27
CA ILE A 341 19.83 15.50 -27.22
C ILE A 341 21.13 16.26 -27.54
N ARG A 342 21.44 16.50 -28.84
CA ARG A 342 22.59 17.28 -29.28
C ARG A 342 22.24 18.75 -29.51
N ARG A 343 20.99 19.05 -29.86
CA ARG A 343 20.53 20.42 -30.11
C ARG A 343 20.24 21.20 -28.83
N GLU A 344 19.69 20.54 -27.81
CA GLU A 344 19.21 21.17 -26.58
C GLU A 344 20.20 21.03 -25.41
N PRO A 345 20.78 22.14 -24.90
CA PRO A 345 21.77 22.10 -23.82
C PRO A 345 21.28 21.42 -22.55
N VAL A 346 20.00 21.57 -22.20
CA VAL A 346 19.43 20.96 -20.99
C VAL A 346 19.39 19.44 -21.10
N LEU A 347 19.09 18.90 -22.29
CA LEU A 347 19.09 17.46 -22.53
C LEU A 347 20.51 16.89 -22.49
N GLN A 348 21.49 17.63 -23.01
CA GLN A 348 22.90 17.28 -22.89
C GLN A 348 23.33 17.18 -21.42
N GLN A 349 22.89 18.10 -20.56
CA GLN A 349 23.21 18.04 -19.12
C GLN A 349 22.69 16.75 -18.49
N TYR A 350 21.43 16.38 -18.75
CA TYR A 350 20.88 15.11 -18.25
C TYR A 350 21.60 13.90 -18.83
N ALA A 351 21.95 13.91 -20.11
CA ALA A 351 22.72 12.84 -20.75
C ALA A 351 24.11 12.69 -20.12
N GLN A 352 24.80 13.80 -19.87
CA GLN A 352 26.10 13.82 -19.19
C GLN A 352 26.01 13.28 -17.77
N ILE A 353 24.96 13.62 -17.02
CA ILE A 353 24.71 13.06 -15.68
C ILE A 353 24.60 11.53 -15.75
N TRP A 354 23.87 10.98 -16.72
CA TRP A 354 23.76 9.52 -16.89
C TRP A 354 25.04 8.86 -17.39
N ASN A 355 25.77 9.52 -18.30
CA ASN A 355 27.08 9.06 -18.77
C ASN A 355 28.08 8.97 -17.62
N GLN A 356 28.12 9.97 -16.72
CA GLN A 356 28.93 9.96 -15.51
C GLN A 356 28.52 8.84 -14.54
N ARG A 357 27.23 8.46 -14.51
CA ARG A 357 26.69 7.34 -13.74
C ARG A 357 26.94 5.97 -14.39
N GLY A 358 27.64 5.92 -15.52
CA GLY A 358 28.01 4.66 -16.20
C GLY A 358 26.97 4.14 -17.20
N ARG A 359 25.91 4.90 -17.51
CA ARG A 359 24.96 4.58 -18.61
C ARG A 359 25.24 5.47 -19.80
N ARG A 360 25.73 4.89 -20.90
CA ARG A 360 25.92 5.63 -22.16
C ARG A 360 24.58 5.99 -22.77
N VAL A 361 24.34 7.28 -22.97
CA VAL A 361 23.11 7.84 -23.56
C VAL A 361 23.50 8.68 -24.77
N ASN A 362 23.13 8.19 -25.96
CA ASN A 362 23.45 8.79 -27.25
C ASN A 362 22.22 9.34 -27.99
N THR A 363 21.02 8.84 -27.64
CA THR A 363 19.76 9.24 -28.27
C THR A 363 18.75 9.74 -27.23
N THR A 364 17.82 10.59 -27.66
CA THR A 364 16.71 11.06 -26.81
C THR A 364 15.84 9.90 -26.28
N LYS A 365 15.68 8.84 -27.08
CA LYS A 365 14.97 7.62 -26.67
C LYS A 365 15.66 6.94 -25.49
N GLU A 366 16.97 6.72 -25.59
CA GLU A 366 17.77 6.13 -24.50
C GLU A 366 17.70 6.97 -23.22
N LEU A 367 17.65 8.30 -23.35
CA LEU A 367 17.50 9.21 -22.22
C LEU A 367 16.14 9.05 -21.52
N LEU A 368 15.05 8.97 -22.29
CA LEU A 368 13.72 8.75 -21.72
C LEU A 368 13.57 7.36 -21.08
N GLU A 369 14.20 6.34 -21.66
CA GLU A 369 14.29 4.99 -21.09
C GLU A 369 15.18 4.93 -19.82
N CYS A 370 15.79 6.05 -19.40
CA CYS A 370 16.37 6.19 -18.07
C CYS A 370 15.31 6.46 -17.00
N TYR A 371 14.18 7.07 -17.38
CA TYR A 371 13.15 7.53 -16.45
C TYR A 371 11.83 6.75 -16.55
N TYR A 372 11.60 6.02 -17.64
CA TYR A 372 10.35 5.27 -17.87
C TYR A 372 10.63 3.84 -18.32
N ALA A 373 9.73 2.91 -17.98
CA ALA A 373 9.87 1.50 -18.38
C ALA A 373 9.67 1.30 -19.89
N SER A 374 8.78 2.09 -20.50
CA SER A 374 8.62 2.21 -21.95
C SER A 374 7.98 3.56 -22.29
N ILE A 375 8.06 3.97 -23.55
CA ILE A 375 7.40 5.17 -24.08
C ILE A 375 6.58 4.76 -25.31
N SER A 376 5.35 5.27 -25.43
CA SER A 376 4.47 5.04 -26.58
C SER A 376 3.72 6.33 -26.94
N VAL A 377 3.33 6.50 -28.19
CA VAL A 377 2.69 7.72 -28.69
C VAL A 377 1.34 7.38 -29.31
N VAL A 378 0.30 8.12 -28.93
CA VAL A 378 -1.05 8.04 -29.50
C VAL A 378 -1.46 9.42 -30.00
N ARG A 379 -2.08 9.48 -31.18
CA ARG A 379 -2.59 10.72 -31.76
C ARG A 379 -4.10 10.74 -31.68
N VAL A 380 -4.66 11.85 -31.23
CA VAL A 380 -6.12 12.06 -31.18
C VAL A 380 -6.46 13.22 -32.11
N PRO A 381 -7.36 13.02 -33.10
CA PRO A 381 -7.66 14.03 -34.10
C PRO A 381 -8.38 15.26 -33.52
N TYR A 382 -8.36 16.37 -34.26
CA TYR A 382 -9.19 17.54 -33.97
C TYR A 382 -10.68 17.30 -34.34
N LYS A 383 -11.55 18.26 -33.97
CA LYS A 383 -13.00 18.21 -34.23
C LYS A 383 -13.30 17.88 -35.70
N GLY A 384 -14.28 17.01 -35.93
CA GLY A 384 -14.83 16.71 -37.26
C GLY A 384 -14.65 15.27 -37.76
N SER A 385 -13.73 14.49 -37.17
CA SER A 385 -13.55 13.05 -37.48
C SER A 385 -13.88 12.20 -36.26
N TYR A 386 -15.19 12.10 -35.96
CA TYR A 386 -15.70 11.43 -34.75
C TYR A 386 -15.39 9.93 -34.71
N MET A 387 -15.44 9.22 -35.85
CA MET A 387 -15.15 7.79 -35.86
C MET A 387 -13.66 7.51 -35.63
N LEU A 388 -12.78 8.26 -36.29
CA LEU A 388 -11.34 8.19 -36.04
C LEU A 388 -11.01 8.54 -34.58
N MET A 389 -11.66 9.56 -34.01
CA MET A 389 -11.48 9.90 -32.59
C MET A 389 -11.89 8.75 -31.67
N ASN A 390 -13.04 8.12 -31.97
CA ASN A 390 -13.49 6.94 -31.24
C ASN A 390 -12.47 5.80 -31.38
N GLU A 391 -12.01 5.48 -32.59
CA GLU A 391 -10.98 4.46 -32.82
C GLU A 391 -9.69 4.73 -32.03
N GLN A 392 -9.18 5.96 -32.06
CA GLN A 392 -7.97 6.35 -31.32
C GLN A 392 -8.18 6.29 -29.79
N ALA A 393 -9.38 6.59 -29.29
CA ALA A 393 -9.74 6.39 -27.88
C ALA A 393 -9.70 4.90 -27.50
N GLY A 394 -10.16 4.02 -28.39
CA GLY A 394 -10.04 2.56 -28.24
C GLY A 394 -8.58 2.14 -28.14
N LYS A 395 -7.76 2.53 -29.12
CA LYS A 395 -6.31 2.28 -29.13
C LYS A 395 -5.61 2.79 -27.86
N LEU A 396 -6.00 3.96 -27.35
CA LEU A 396 -5.48 4.49 -26.10
C LEU A 396 -5.90 3.63 -24.89
N SER A 397 -7.17 3.21 -24.81
CA SER A 397 -7.67 2.33 -23.74
C SER A 397 -6.92 1.00 -23.71
N ASP A 398 -6.77 0.36 -24.88
CA ASP A 398 -6.09 -0.93 -25.02
C ASP A 398 -4.60 -0.80 -24.65
N LEU A 399 -3.94 0.25 -25.13
CA LEU A 399 -2.55 0.53 -24.79
C LEU A 399 -2.35 0.77 -23.29
N ILE A 400 -3.26 1.49 -22.61
CA ILE A 400 -3.19 1.68 -21.15
C ILE A 400 -3.30 0.33 -20.45
N LYS A 401 -4.28 -0.50 -20.81
CA LYS A 401 -4.48 -1.83 -20.23
C LYS A 401 -3.25 -2.73 -20.43
N ASP A 402 -2.69 -2.75 -21.63
CA ASP A 402 -1.48 -3.52 -21.96
C ASP A 402 -0.27 -3.09 -21.12
N ARG A 403 -0.05 -1.78 -20.96
CA ARG A 403 1.06 -1.26 -20.15
C ARG A 403 0.84 -1.51 -18.65
N CYS A 404 -0.39 -1.39 -18.16
CA CYS A 404 -0.73 -1.77 -16.79
C CYS A 404 -0.52 -3.27 -16.54
N ALA A 405 -0.89 -4.14 -17.48
CA ALA A 405 -0.65 -5.59 -17.40
C ALA A 405 0.85 -5.94 -17.40
N ALA A 406 1.66 -5.22 -18.18
CA ALA A 406 3.12 -5.38 -18.17
C ALA A 406 3.73 -4.96 -16.82
N ALA A 407 3.31 -3.82 -16.26
CA ALA A 407 3.74 -3.36 -14.94
C ALA A 407 3.32 -4.35 -13.84
N HIS A 408 2.07 -4.83 -13.88
CA HIS A 408 1.54 -5.84 -12.95
C HIS A 408 2.37 -7.13 -12.99
N SER A 409 2.63 -7.66 -14.19
CA SER A 409 3.43 -8.88 -14.37
C SER A 409 4.84 -8.72 -13.81
N LYS A 410 5.45 -7.54 -14.01
CA LYS A 410 6.78 -7.25 -13.48
C LYS A 410 6.78 -7.13 -11.95
N LYS A 411 5.80 -6.41 -11.36
CA LYS A 411 5.60 -6.32 -9.90
C LYS A 411 5.41 -7.70 -9.28
N LYS A 412 4.67 -8.59 -9.94
CA LYS A 412 4.46 -9.99 -9.52
C LYS A 412 5.76 -10.80 -9.54
N GLN A 413 6.56 -10.68 -10.61
CA GLN A 413 7.86 -11.38 -10.72
C GLN A 413 8.81 -11.01 -9.59
N VAL A 414 8.84 -9.74 -9.18
CA VAL A 414 9.69 -9.27 -8.08
C VAL A 414 9.05 -9.43 -6.70
N ARG A 415 7.88 -10.07 -6.61
CA ARG A 415 7.11 -10.29 -5.36
C ARG A 415 6.76 -8.99 -4.61
N MET A 416 6.56 -7.89 -5.33
CA MET A 416 6.13 -6.59 -4.80
C MET A 416 4.80 -6.14 -5.41
N LEU A 417 3.97 -7.08 -5.84
CA LEU A 417 2.60 -6.80 -6.28
C LEU A 417 1.75 -6.48 -5.05
N ALA A 418 1.23 -5.26 -5.01
CA ALA A 418 0.39 -4.78 -3.91
C ALA A 418 -1.09 -5.11 -4.19
N ASN A 419 -1.72 -5.83 -3.28
CA ASN A 419 -3.19 -5.92 -3.25
C ASN A 419 -3.78 -4.58 -2.78
N THR A 420 -5.10 -4.44 -2.80
CA THR A 420 -5.81 -3.22 -2.39
C THR A 420 -5.36 -2.68 -1.03
N GLU A 421 -5.20 -3.55 -0.03
CA GLU A 421 -4.80 -3.15 1.32
C GLU A 421 -3.35 -2.64 1.34
N LYS A 422 -2.43 -3.42 0.78
CA LYS A 422 -1.00 -3.05 0.67
C LYS A 422 -0.82 -1.74 -0.08
N LEU A 423 -1.54 -1.54 -1.18
CA LEU A 423 -1.45 -0.29 -1.95
C LEU A 423 -1.99 0.89 -1.14
N GLN A 424 -3.12 0.73 -0.44
CA GLN A 424 -3.63 1.77 0.46
C GLN A 424 -2.60 2.11 1.53
N PHE A 425 -1.96 1.12 2.16
CA PHE A 425 -0.91 1.37 3.15
C PHE A 425 0.27 2.14 2.56
N TYR A 426 0.75 1.76 1.36
CA TYR A 426 1.82 2.51 0.72
C TYR A 426 1.44 3.94 0.37
N LEU A 427 0.21 4.18 -0.07
CA LEU A 427 -0.31 5.52 -0.37
C LEU A 427 -0.35 6.38 0.90
N GLN A 428 -0.88 5.84 2.01
CA GLN A 428 -0.91 6.56 3.28
C GLN A 428 0.50 6.86 3.81
N ALA A 429 1.41 5.87 3.76
CA ALA A 429 2.80 6.06 4.17
C ALA A 429 3.52 7.09 3.28
N ALA A 430 3.24 7.10 1.98
CA ALA A 430 3.80 8.09 1.06
C ALA A 430 3.24 9.49 1.29
N PHE A 431 1.95 9.63 1.58
CA PHE A 431 1.37 10.92 1.97
C PHE A 431 2.08 11.45 3.22
N ASP A 432 2.22 10.63 4.27
CA ASP A 432 2.94 11.03 5.49
C ASP A 432 4.42 11.37 5.22
N HIS A 433 5.10 10.59 4.38
CA HIS A 433 6.50 10.80 4.01
C HIS A 433 6.69 12.13 3.28
N PHE A 434 5.97 12.32 2.16
CA PHE A 434 6.15 13.50 1.31
C PHE A 434 5.57 14.78 1.90
N THR A 435 4.69 14.73 2.91
CA THR A 435 4.28 15.93 3.66
C THR A 435 5.33 16.35 4.68
N ARG A 436 6.14 15.42 5.19
CA ARG A 436 7.25 15.73 6.10
C ARG A 436 8.49 16.20 5.35
N ASP A 437 8.88 15.49 4.30
CA ASP A 437 10.11 15.76 3.56
C ASP A 437 10.02 15.39 2.08
N LEU A 438 10.51 16.28 1.21
CA LEU A 438 10.62 16.08 -0.24
C LEU A 438 12.03 15.68 -0.69
N THR A 439 13.00 15.69 0.23
CA THR A 439 14.41 15.45 -0.05
C THR A 439 14.77 13.98 0.04
N THR A 440 14.40 13.31 1.12
CA THR A 440 14.66 11.88 1.34
C THR A 440 13.78 10.99 0.45
N PRO A 441 14.31 9.87 -0.05
CA PRO A 441 13.55 8.96 -0.89
C PRO A 441 12.55 8.13 -0.07
N PHE A 442 11.40 7.84 -0.67
CA PHE A 442 10.47 6.85 -0.17
C PHE A 442 11.02 5.43 -0.40
N ASP A 443 11.09 4.59 0.64
CA ASP A 443 11.63 3.23 0.58
C ASP A 443 10.50 2.19 0.63
N PHE A 444 10.18 1.62 -0.53
CA PHE A 444 9.11 0.63 -0.66
C PHE A 444 9.36 -0.64 0.14
N VAL A 445 10.61 -1.10 0.23
CA VAL A 445 10.93 -2.32 0.97
C VAL A 445 10.82 -2.05 2.46
N LYS A 446 11.32 -0.91 2.94
CA LYS A 446 11.14 -0.51 4.34
C LYS A 446 9.66 -0.44 4.73
N GLU A 447 8.82 0.23 3.93
CA GLU A 447 7.39 0.32 4.24
C GLU A 447 6.67 -1.03 4.06
N MET A 448 7.06 -1.85 3.09
CA MET A 448 6.57 -3.23 2.97
C MET A 448 6.87 -4.05 4.22
N LEU A 449 8.10 -4.00 4.73
CA LEU A 449 8.54 -4.75 5.90
C LEU A 449 7.88 -4.25 7.19
N ARG A 450 7.59 -2.94 7.27
CA ARG A 450 6.87 -2.35 8.41
C ARG A 450 5.43 -2.88 8.53
N HIS A 451 4.79 -3.16 7.40
CA HIS A 451 3.37 -3.51 7.33
C HIS A 451 3.08 -4.98 6.98
N SER A 452 4.08 -5.73 6.51
CA SER A 452 4.01 -7.18 6.29
C SER A 452 4.96 -7.87 7.28
N PRO A 453 4.49 -8.28 8.47
CA PRO A 453 5.35 -8.94 9.44
C PRO A 453 5.90 -10.25 8.86
N VAL A 454 7.09 -10.64 9.32
CA VAL A 454 7.68 -11.94 8.99
C VAL A 454 6.69 -13.04 9.39
N SER A 455 6.48 -14.01 8.50
CA SER A 455 5.53 -15.11 8.74
C SER A 455 5.83 -15.84 10.04
N ARG A 456 4.80 -16.20 10.81
CA ARG A 456 4.95 -16.90 12.10
C ARG A 456 5.09 -18.41 11.92
N ASN A 457 5.79 -18.81 10.86
CA ASN A 457 6.08 -20.20 10.53
C ASN A 457 7.60 -20.45 10.66
N PHE A 458 8.03 -21.68 10.44
CA PHE A 458 9.43 -22.04 10.63
C PHE A 458 10.38 -21.25 9.72
N GLU A 459 10.02 -21.05 8.45
CA GLU A 459 10.78 -20.22 7.50
C GLU A 459 10.96 -18.78 8.02
N GLY A 460 9.86 -18.15 8.44
CA GLY A 460 9.89 -16.80 8.95
C GLY A 460 10.58 -16.67 10.31
N ASN A 461 10.48 -17.67 11.18
CA ASN A 461 11.20 -17.67 12.47
C ASN A 461 12.72 -17.76 12.26
N ILE A 462 13.19 -18.56 11.29
CA ILE A 462 14.61 -18.62 10.90
C ILE A 462 15.06 -17.27 10.34
N LEU A 463 14.27 -16.69 9.44
CA LEU A 463 14.54 -15.37 8.87
C LEU A 463 14.61 -14.30 9.98
N GLY A 464 13.66 -14.30 10.91
CA GLY A 464 13.61 -13.37 12.03
C GLY A 464 14.86 -13.45 12.90
N LEU A 465 15.34 -14.67 13.20
CA LEU A 465 16.59 -14.85 13.93
C LEU A 465 17.81 -14.32 13.13
N ALA A 466 17.90 -14.62 11.84
CA ALA A 466 18.99 -14.12 10.99
C ALA A 466 19.01 -12.58 10.92
N LEU A 467 17.84 -11.92 10.92
CA LEU A 467 17.72 -10.47 10.97
C LEU A 467 18.20 -9.90 12.31
N LEU A 468 17.80 -10.52 13.43
CA LEU A 468 18.27 -10.12 14.76
C LEU A 468 19.81 -10.25 14.87
N ILE A 469 20.41 -11.27 14.26
CA ILE A 469 21.87 -11.45 14.20
C ILE A 469 22.52 -10.33 13.38
N LYS A 470 22.00 -10.03 12.19
CA LYS A 470 22.49 -8.92 11.36
C LYS A 470 22.40 -7.57 12.08
N GLU A 471 21.42 -7.39 12.96
CA GLU A 471 21.23 -6.13 13.68
C GLU A 471 22.08 -6.02 14.95
N HIS A 472 22.16 -7.10 15.74
CA HIS A 472 22.63 -7.05 17.13
C HIS A 472 23.84 -7.93 17.46
N ALA A 473 24.32 -8.77 16.55
CA ALA A 473 25.50 -9.59 16.83
C ALA A 473 26.73 -8.71 17.14
N VAL A 474 27.45 -9.08 18.20
CA VAL A 474 28.61 -8.31 18.69
C VAL A 474 29.78 -8.41 17.72
N HIS A 475 29.99 -9.58 17.11
CA HIS A 475 31.10 -9.83 16.21
C HIS A 475 30.81 -9.30 14.79
N PRO A 476 31.56 -8.29 14.29
CA PRO A 476 31.32 -7.71 12.96
C PRO A 476 31.53 -8.72 11.82
N ALA A 477 32.40 -9.71 12.03
CA ALA A 477 32.66 -10.78 11.07
C ALA A 477 31.42 -11.65 10.80
N ILE A 478 30.54 -11.81 11.79
CA ILE A 478 29.26 -12.50 11.62
C ILE A 478 28.22 -11.50 11.11
N ARG A 479 28.08 -10.35 11.78
CA ARG A 479 27.04 -9.36 11.49
C ARG A 479 27.03 -8.86 10.04
N ASN A 480 28.21 -8.67 9.46
CA ASN A 480 28.39 -8.07 8.12
C ASN A 480 28.57 -9.12 7.01
N ASP A 481 28.47 -10.41 7.32
CA ASP A 481 28.60 -11.49 6.36
C ASP A 481 27.42 -12.46 6.46
N ALA A 482 26.54 -12.41 5.45
CA ALA A 482 25.36 -13.27 5.37
C ALA A 482 25.71 -14.75 5.46
N GLU A 483 26.84 -15.19 4.90
CA GLU A 483 27.26 -16.58 4.96
C GLU A 483 27.58 -16.99 6.40
N GLN A 484 28.29 -16.14 7.13
CA GLN A 484 28.64 -16.39 8.54
C GLN A 484 27.41 -16.38 9.45
N ILE A 485 26.42 -15.53 9.19
CA ILE A 485 25.13 -15.54 9.90
C ILE A 485 24.48 -16.92 9.79
N PHE A 486 24.33 -17.44 8.57
CA PHE A 486 23.68 -18.72 8.35
C PHE A 486 24.52 -19.87 8.90
N ARG A 487 25.84 -19.84 8.72
CA ARG A 487 26.74 -20.85 9.32
C ARG A 487 26.62 -20.91 10.85
N ALA A 488 26.51 -19.77 11.51
CA ALA A 488 26.34 -19.72 12.97
C ALA A 488 25.02 -20.36 13.43
N ILE A 489 23.90 -20.11 12.74
CA ILE A 489 22.58 -20.65 13.16
C ILE A 489 22.31 -22.08 12.71
N GLY A 490 23.04 -22.61 11.72
CA GLY A 490 22.81 -23.95 11.15
C GLY A 490 22.71 -25.08 12.18
N PRO A 491 23.70 -25.23 13.09
CA PRO A 491 23.66 -26.26 14.14
C PRO A 491 22.48 -26.11 15.09
N MET A 492 22.13 -24.88 15.47
CA MET A 492 20.96 -24.60 16.31
C MET A 492 19.66 -24.97 15.59
N ILE A 493 19.52 -24.68 14.29
CA ILE A 493 18.36 -25.09 13.49
C ILE A 493 18.25 -26.63 13.41
N ALA A 494 19.37 -27.33 13.24
CA ALA A 494 19.37 -28.79 13.24
C ALA A 494 18.88 -29.36 14.59
N SER A 495 19.34 -28.81 15.71
CA SER A 495 18.82 -29.21 17.03
C SER A 495 17.35 -28.84 17.24
N CYS A 496 16.86 -27.73 16.68
CA CYS A 496 15.42 -27.41 16.66
C CYS A 496 14.60 -28.46 15.90
N VAL A 497 15.09 -28.94 14.75
CA VAL A 497 14.43 -30.01 13.97
C VAL A 497 14.39 -31.31 14.76
N MET A 498 15.50 -31.69 15.40
CA MET A 498 15.53 -32.88 16.28
C MET A 498 14.54 -32.75 17.44
N LEU A 499 14.54 -31.62 18.15
CA LEU A 499 13.66 -31.38 19.28
C LEU A 499 12.18 -31.43 18.87
N ASP A 500 11.83 -30.83 17.72
CA ASP A 500 10.47 -30.86 17.18
C ASP A 500 10.03 -32.28 16.82
N ALA A 501 10.91 -33.06 16.16
CA ALA A 501 10.62 -34.43 15.76
C ALA A 501 10.32 -35.33 16.97
N VAL A 502 11.14 -35.26 18.02
CA VAL A 502 10.95 -36.01 19.27
C VAL A 502 9.71 -35.53 20.01
N ARG A 503 9.53 -34.21 20.14
CA ARG A 503 8.38 -33.58 20.83
C ARG A 503 7.04 -33.98 20.20
N GLN A 504 6.98 -34.01 18.87
CA GLN A 504 5.78 -34.34 18.10
C GLN A 504 5.64 -35.85 17.83
N LYS A 505 6.60 -36.68 18.28
CA LYS A 505 6.65 -38.13 18.03
C LYS A 505 6.52 -38.48 16.55
N LEU A 506 7.25 -37.75 15.69
CA LEU A 506 7.17 -37.95 14.25
C LEU A 506 7.84 -39.28 13.85
N PRO A 507 7.15 -40.17 13.10
CA PRO A 507 7.72 -41.43 12.67
C PRO A 507 8.68 -41.23 11.49
N GLY A 508 9.76 -42.02 11.47
CA GLY A 508 10.69 -42.11 10.34
C GLY A 508 12.13 -41.69 10.67
N ALA A 509 13.03 -41.90 9.71
CA ALA A 509 14.41 -41.46 9.85
C ALA A 509 14.49 -39.92 9.81
N ILE A 510 15.20 -39.33 10.78
CA ILE A 510 15.33 -37.88 10.95
C ILE A 510 15.87 -37.18 9.68
N SER A 511 16.78 -37.83 8.95
CA SER A 511 17.30 -37.32 7.67
C SER A 511 16.21 -37.18 6.60
N ARG A 512 15.25 -38.12 6.53
CA ARG A 512 14.09 -38.02 5.61
C ARG A 512 13.07 -37.00 6.10
N LEU A 513 12.87 -36.89 7.42
CA LEU A 513 12.00 -35.88 8.00
C LEU A 513 12.48 -34.46 7.65
N LEU A 514 13.79 -34.21 7.69
CA LEU A 514 14.39 -32.95 7.24
C LEU A 514 13.94 -32.61 5.81
N ASP A 515 14.08 -33.57 4.88
CA ASP A 515 13.76 -33.39 3.47
C ASP A 515 12.28 -33.13 3.21
N ASP A 516 11.43 -33.95 3.81
CA ASP A 516 9.99 -33.94 3.54
C ASP A 516 9.29 -32.73 4.18
N ARG A 517 9.78 -32.24 5.33
CA ARG A 517 9.05 -31.26 6.16
C ARG A 517 9.74 -29.94 6.41
N TYR A 518 11.08 -29.89 6.44
CA TYR A 518 11.81 -28.72 6.96
C TYR A 518 12.69 -28.04 5.90
N ALA A 519 13.26 -28.80 4.95
CA ALA A 519 14.24 -28.32 3.98
C ALA A 519 13.74 -27.11 3.18
N LYS A 520 12.48 -27.16 2.71
CA LYS A 520 11.87 -26.05 1.96
C LYS A 520 11.85 -24.75 2.77
N SER A 521 11.50 -24.80 4.05
CA SER A 521 11.49 -23.63 4.93
C SER A 521 12.91 -23.13 5.24
N CYS A 522 13.87 -24.03 5.42
CA CYS A 522 15.27 -23.66 5.65
C CYS A 522 15.87 -22.95 4.43
N ILE A 523 15.56 -23.40 3.21
CA ILE A 523 16.02 -22.79 1.96
C ILE A 523 15.27 -21.47 1.70
N GLY A 524 13.96 -21.46 1.93
CA GLY A 524 13.11 -20.27 1.76
C GLY A 524 13.60 -19.08 2.59
N ALA A 525 14.02 -19.34 3.84
CA ALA A 525 14.55 -18.30 4.73
C ALA A 525 15.83 -17.64 4.17
N VAL A 526 16.77 -18.42 3.63
CA VAL A 526 18.00 -17.91 3.00
C VAL A 526 17.68 -17.09 1.75
N GLN A 527 16.79 -17.61 0.89
CA GLN A 527 16.40 -16.93 -0.34
C GLN A 527 15.71 -15.59 -0.05
N LEU A 528 14.83 -15.56 0.96
CA LEU A 528 14.10 -14.36 1.36
C LEU A 528 15.03 -13.33 2.02
N PHE A 529 15.95 -13.77 2.88
CA PHE A 529 16.97 -12.93 3.48
C PHE A 529 17.84 -12.23 2.42
N ALA A 530 18.39 -13.00 1.48
CA ALA A 530 19.20 -12.46 0.39
C ALA A 530 18.39 -11.56 -0.56
N GLY A 531 17.12 -11.88 -0.77
CA GLY A 531 16.23 -11.18 -1.70
C GLY A 531 15.79 -9.79 -1.21
N LEU A 532 15.42 -9.69 0.06
CA LEU A 532 14.74 -8.52 0.65
C LEU A 532 15.52 -7.80 1.75
N TYR A 533 16.50 -8.43 2.38
CA TYR A 533 17.13 -7.89 3.60
C TYR A 533 18.65 -7.72 3.48
N TRP A 534 19.26 -8.30 2.44
CA TRP A 534 20.67 -8.13 2.12
C TRP A 534 20.86 -7.08 1.01
N PRO A 535 21.46 -5.91 1.34
CA PRO A 535 21.63 -4.83 0.37
C PRO A 535 22.68 -5.18 -0.69
N CYS A 536 22.62 -4.46 -1.81
CA CYS A 536 23.62 -4.57 -2.86
C CYS A 536 25.02 -4.18 -2.35
N SER A 537 26.04 -4.97 -2.72
CA SER A 537 27.44 -4.74 -2.32
C SER A 537 28.16 -3.68 -3.16
N PHE A 538 27.48 -3.10 -4.16
CA PHE A 538 28.09 -2.10 -5.04
C PHE A 538 28.52 -0.85 -4.27
N GLN A 539 29.75 -0.43 -4.51
CA GLN A 539 30.33 0.80 -3.98
C GLN A 539 30.88 1.63 -5.14
N SER A 540 30.66 2.93 -5.08
CA SER A 540 31.18 3.90 -6.05
C SER A 540 31.98 4.97 -5.33
N SER A 541 33.15 5.28 -5.88
CA SER A 541 33.97 6.45 -5.52
C SER A 541 33.79 7.61 -6.51
N ALA A 542 32.85 7.49 -7.47
CA ALA A 542 32.62 8.51 -8.47
C ALA A 542 32.15 9.82 -7.80
N GLN A 543 32.76 10.94 -8.18
CA GLN A 543 32.50 12.30 -7.68
C GLN A 543 33.02 12.62 -6.25
N GLY A 544 33.96 11.84 -5.71
CA GLY A 544 34.64 12.18 -4.44
C GLY A 544 33.84 11.88 -3.16
N GLU A 545 32.60 11.39 -3.30
CA GLU A 545 31.79 10.86 -2.20
C GLU A 545 31.74 9.33 -2.27
N LEU A 546 32.12 8.65 -1.18
CA LEU A 546 31.95 7.20 -1.04
C LEU A 546 30.46 6.87 -0.94
N GLY A 547 29.88 6.33 -2.02
CA GLY A 547 28.49 5.89 -2.07
C GLY A 547 28.36 4.38 -2.03
N GLN A 548 27.59 3.84 -1.08
CA GLN A 548 27.20 2.43 -1.04
C GLN A 548 25.75 2.27 -1.50
N CYS A 549 25.50 1.25 -2.32
CA CYS A 549 24.14 0.94 -2.74
C CYS A 549 23.28 0.42 -1.58
N CYS A 550 22.03 0.90 -1.46
CA CYS A 550 21.07 0.42 -0.46
C CYS A 550 19.92 -0.42 -1.06
N ASN A 551 19.85 -0.57 -2.38
CA ASN A 551 18.81 -1.36 -3.04
C ASN A 551 19.01 -2.87 -2.76
N VAL A 552 17.90 -3.60 -2.61
CA VAL A 552 17.91 -5.07 -2.39
C VAL A 552 17.56 -5.83 -3.67
N LYS A 553 17.94 -7.10 -3.79
CA LYS A 553 17.85 -7.88 -5.05
C LYS A 553 16.47 -7.84 -5.71
N LEU A 554 15.40 -8.07 -4.96
CA LEU A 554 14.05 -8.09 -5.53
C LEU A 554 13.58 -6.70 -5.98
N ALA A 555 14.05 -5.64 -5.33
CA ALA A 555 13.67 -4.27 -5.65
C ALA A 555 14.72 -3.52 -6.49
N HIS A 556 15.77 -4.22 -6.93
CA HIS A 556 16.82 -3.67 -7.78
C HIS A 556 16.36 -3.69 -9.23
N ASN A 557 15.97 -2.52 -9.73
CA ASN A 557 15.42 -2.37 -11.07
C ASN A 557 16.42 -1.68 -12.02
N ARG A 558 15.92 -1.23 -13.17
CA ARG A 558 16.72 -0.52 -14.20
C ARG A 558 17.24 0.86 -13.78
N LYS A 559 16.84 1.40 -12.61
CA LYS A 559 17.45 2.61 -12.03
C LYS A 559 18.93 2.39 -11.70
N GLY A 560 19.33 1.14 -11.45
CA GLY A 560 20.68 0.79 -11.05
C GLY A 560 20.93 0.97 -9.55
N HIS A 561 22.16 1.33 -9.21
CA HIS A 561 22.63 1.45 -7.84
C HIS A 561 22.29 2.82 -7.26
N GLN A 562 21.52 2.84 -6.17
CA GLN A 562 21.16 4.07 -5.44
C GLN A 562 21.73 4.06 -4.03
N ASN A 563 22.15 5.23 -3.54
CA ASN A 563 22.55 5.41 -2.14
C ASN A 563 21.34 5.71 -1.23
N LYS A 564 21.57 5.86 0.09
CA LYS A 564 20.52 6.14 1.08
C LYS A 564 19.75 7.46 0.84
N ASN A 565 20.34 8.40 0.10
CA ASN A 565 19.70 9.66 -0.28
C ASN A 565 18.91 9.54 -1.61
N GLY A 566 18.86 8.34 -2.20
CA GLY A 566 18.15 8.05 -3.44
C GLY A 566 18.91 8.39 -4.72
N LYS A 567 20.09 9.04 -4.61
CA LYS A 567 20.95 9.40 -5.73
C LYS A 567 21.49 8.14 -6.40
N ILE A 568 21.38 8.08 -7.72
CA ILE A 568 21.97 7.02 -8.54
C ILE A 568 23.49 7.22 -8.59
N ILE A 569 24.23 6.23 -8.09
CA ILE A 569 25.70 6.22 -7.96
C ILE A 569 26.39 5.32 -8.98
N GLY A 570 25.62 4.52 -9.71
CA GLY A 570 26.11 3.65 -10.77
C GLY A 570 24.97 2.92 -11.49
N HIS A 571 25.17 2.57 -12.75
CA HIS A 571 24.26 1.74 -13.52
C HIS A 571 24.78 0.30 -13.61
N GLY A 572 23.89 -0.69 -13.44
CA GLY A 572 24.26 -2.10 -13.46
C GLY A 572 23.19 -2.99 -12.87
N GLU A 573 23.43 -4.31 -12.92
CA GLU A 573 22.61 -5.30 -12.23
C GLU A 573 22.98 -5.38 -10.74
N TYR A 574 22.10 -6.02 -9.96
CA TYR A 574 22.36 -6.26 -8.54
C TYR A 574 23.66 -7.04 -8.32
N GLN A 575 24.50 -6.53 -7.42
CA GLN A 575 25.74 -7.17 -6.99
C GLN A 575 25.63 -7.58 -5.52
N SER A 576 26.16 -8.75 -5.17
CA SER A 576 26.19 -9.25 -3.80
C SER A 576 27.45 -10.04 -3.56
N SER A 577 28.04 -9.85 -2.38
CA SER A 577 29.07 -10.75 -1.84
C SER A 577 28.48 -12.11 -1.44
N PHE A 578 27.16 -12.21 -1.26
CA PHE A 578 26.45 -13.41 -0.89
C PHE A 578 25.68 -14.00 -2.09
N ASN A 579 26.19 -15.11 -2.63
CA ASN A 579 25.56 -15.84 -3.73
C ASN A 579 24.79 -17.06 -3.21
N VAL A 580 23.46 -16.95 -3.22
CA VAL A 580 22.57 -18.02 -2.75
C VAL A 580 22.70 -19.30 -3.56
N ALA A 581 22.95 -19.22 -4.88
CA ALA A 581 23.03 -20.42 -5.72
C ALA A 581 24.24 -21.29 -5.36
N THR A 582 25.35 -20.67 -4.96
CA THR A 582 26.56 -21.39 -4.53
C THR A 582 26.50 -21.77 -3.05
N PHE A 583 25.85 -20.97 -2.21
CA PHE A 583 25.76 -21.23 -0.78
C PHE A 583 24.66 -22.23 -0.41
N GLN A 584 23.58 -22.33 -1.18
CA GLN A 584 22.45 -23.22 -0.85
C GLN A 584 22.88 -24.70 -0.65
N PRO A 585 23.72 -25.31 -1.50
CA PRO A 585 24.21 -26.67 -1.25
C PRO A 585 25.03 -26.80 0.04
N VAL A 586 25.84 -25.78 0.35
CA VAL A 586 26.64 -25.72 1.59
C VAL A 586 25.73 -25.62 2.81
N TRP A 587 24.68 -24.81 2.71
CA TRP A 587 23.66 -24.65 3.74
C TRP A 587 22.91 -25.96 4.04
N GLU A 588 22.44 -26.62 2.98
CA GLU A 588 21.75 -27.90 3.09
C GLU A 588 22.68 -28.97 3.71
N HIS A 589 23.93 -29.02 3.27
CA HIS A 589 24.93 -29.93 3.83
C HIS A 589 25.20 -29.66 5.31
N LEU A 590 25.38 -28.39 5.70
CA LEU A 590 25.62 -28.00 7.09
C LEU A 590 24.48 -28.44 8.01
N ILE A 591 23.22 -28.21 7.61
CA ILE A 591 22.06 -28.63 8.43
C ILE A 591 22.03 -30.15 8.55
N ARG A 592 22.21 -30.88 7.44
CA ARG A 592 22.21 -32.35 7.43
C ARG A 592 23.30 -32.93 8.32
N GLU A 593 24.53 -32.43 8.17
CA GLU A 593 25.67 -32.87 8.96
C GLU A 593 25.45 -32.61 10.45
N SER A 594 25.05 -31.39 10.81
CA SER A 594 24.72 -31.02 12.19
C SER A 594 23.60 -31.92 12.76
N LEU A 595 22.59 -32.24 11.95
CA LEU A 595 21.48 -33.11 12.38
C LEU A 595 21.94 -34.54 12.65
N VAL A 596 22.85 -35.07 11.82
CA VAL A 596 23.48 -36.39 12.05
C VAL A 596 24.30 -36.38 13.34
N GLN A 597 25.05 -35.30 13.61
CA GLN A 597 25.82 -35.15 14.85
C GLN A 597 24.90 -35.14 16.08
N VAL A 598 23.83 -34.36 16.05
CA VAL A 598 22.82 -34.31 17.13
C VAL A 598 22.17 -35.67 17.33
N GLN A 599 21.81 -36.37 16.26
CA GLN A 599 21.21 -37.70 16.34
C GLN A 599 22.18 -38.72 16.95
N ALA A 600 23.45 -38.71 16.55
CA ALA A 600 24.48 -39.59 17.12
C ALA A 600 24.70 -39.30 18.61
N ALA A 601 24.74 -38.01 19.00
CA ALA A 601 24.83 -37.61 20.40
C ALA A 601 23.60 -38.08 21.21
N SER A 602 22.40 -37.93 20.66
CA SER A 602 21.15 -38.39 21.30
C SER A 602 21.13 -39.90 21.53
N LEU A 603 21.56 -40.70 20.55
CA LEU A 603 21.67 -42.16 20.69
C LEU A 603 22.65 -42.55 21.78
N ARG A 604 23.83 -41.91 21.84
CA ARG A 604 24.84 -42.17 22.89
C ARG A 604 24.29 -41.83 24.27
N LEU A 605 23.69 -40.65 24.44
CA LEU A 605 23.14 -40.22 25.73
C LEU A 605 21.95 -41.08 26.17
N THR A 606 21.17 -41.61 25.23
CA THR A 606 20.07 -42.54 25.55
C THR A 606 20.57 -43.86 26.10
N GLN A 607 21.73 -44.32 25.62
CA GLN A 607 22.39 -45.52 26.15
C GLN A 607 23.04 -45.26 27.50
N GLU A 608 23.63 -44.07 27.70
CA GLU A 608 24.31 -43.69 28.94
C GLU A 608 23.33 -43.36 30.08
N PHE A 609 22.18 -42.77 29.76
CA PHE A 609 21.16 -42.35 30.72
C PHE A 609 19.80 -42.98 30.41
N PRO A 610 19.63 -44.30 30.64
CA PRO A 610 18.41 -45.03 30.29
C PRO A 610 17.17 -44.56 31.08
N ASP A 611 17.36 -43.92 32.23
CA ASP A 611 16.27 -43.39 33.06
C ASP A 611 15.69 -42.07 32.52
N ARG A 612 16.35 -41.43 31.54
CA ARG A 612 15.86 -40.19 30.92
C ARG A 612 15.04 -40.51 29.68
N THR A 613 13.99 -39.73 29.49
CA THR A 613 13.18 -39.79 28.27
C THR A 613 13.94 -39.22 27.07
N GLU A 614 13.60 -39.68 25.87
CA GLU A 614 14.18 -39.15 24.62
C GLU A 614 13.99 -37.62 24.51
N LEU A 615 12.86 -37.10 25.00
CA LEU A 615 12.56 -35.67 25.02
C LEU A 615 13.50 -34.88 25.95
N GLU A 616 13.82 -35.40 27.13
CA GLU A 616 14.76 -34.77 28.05
C GLU A 616 16.17 -34.74 27.45
N ILE A 617 16.59 -35.81 26.79
CA ILE A 617 17.90 -35.89 26.13
C ILE A 617 17.96 -34.89 24.96
N ALA A 618 16.93 -34.85 24.10
CA ALA A 618 16.85 -33.90 23.00
C ALA A 618 16.85 -32.45 23.49
N ALA A 619 16.18 -32.16 24.61
CA ALA A 619 16.16 -30.85 25.23
C ALA A 619 17.54 -30.44 25.77
N LEU A 620 18.27 -31.35 26.42
CA LEU A 620 19.63 -31.08 26.92
C LEU A 620 20.59 -30.73 25.77
N LEU A 621 20.61 -31.54 24.71
CA LEU A 621 21.42 -31.28 23.52
C LEU A 621 21.04 -29.96 22.84
N HIS A 622 19.74 -29.68 22.76
CA HIS A 622 19.28 -28.41 22.19
C HIS A 622 19.69 -27.21 23.05
N GLN A 623 19.65 -27.32 24.38
CA GLN A 623 20.11 -26.26 25.29
C GLN A 623 21.62 -25.98 25.15
N GLU A 624 22.43 -27.02 24.91
CA GLU A 624 23.86 -26.86 24.61
C GLU A 624 24.07 -26.03 23.33
N HIS A 625 23.38 -26.36 22.24
CA HIS A 625 23.45 -25.59 21.00
C HIS A 625 22.90 -24.17 21.11
N LEU A 626 21.88 -23.94 21.96
CA LEU A 626 21.41 -22.58 22.28
C LEU A 626 22.51 -21.78 22.98
N ASN A 627 23.17 -22.39 23.97
CA ASN A 627 24.26 -21.75 24.70
C ASN A 627 25.44 -21.44 23.78
N ASP A 628 25.81 -22.35 22.88
CA ASP A 628 26.87 -22.12 21.89
C ASP A 628 26.55 -20.97 20.92
N LEU A 629 25.31 -20.90 20.47
CA LEU A 629 24.89 -19.82 19.59
C LEU A 629 24.88 -18.48 20.34
N TYR A 630 24.08 -18.37 21.39
CA TYR A 630 23.86 -17.09 22.06
C TYR A 630 25.08 -16.67 22.87
N SER A 631 25.56 -17.50 23.80
CA SER A 631 26.66 -17.13 24.70
C SER A 631 28.02 -17.09 24.00
N ASN A 632 28.31 -18.06 23.13
CA ASN A 632 29.67 -18.20 22.56
C ASN A 632 29.84 -17.50 21.20
N SER A 633 28.78 -17.44 20.37
CA SER A 633 28.91 -16.96 18.98
C SER A 633 28.36 -15.56 18.73
N LEU A 634 27.28 -15.16 19.41
CA LEU A 634 26.55 -13.93 19.07
C LEU A 634 26.76 -12.77 20.07
N GLY A 635 26.99 -13.09 21.34
CA GLY A 635 27.11 -12.12 22.44
C GLY A 635 25.90 -12.14 23.40
N PRO A 636 25.66 -11.09 24.20
CA PRO A 636 24.64 -11.12 25.25
C PRO A 636 23.24 -11.51 24.72
N ALA A 637 22.68 -12.60 25.26
CA ALA A 637 21.39 -13.14 24.85
C ALA A 637 20.23 -12.12 24.98
N SER A 638 20.35 -11.15 25.89
CA SER A 638 19.41 -10.05 26.09
C SER A 638 19.20 -9.17 24.85
N ASN A 639 20.15 -9.16 23.92
CA ASN A 639 20.06 -8.40 22.67
C ASN A 639 19.16 -9.08 21.63
N PHE A 640 18.78 -10.34 21.85
CA PHE A 640 18.00 -11.15 20.92
C PHE A 640 16.62 -11.40 21.50
N VAL A 641 15.67 -10.50 21.23
CA VAL A 641 14.29 -10.63 21.71
C VAL A 641 13.35 -10.66 20.50
N SER A 642 12.46 -11.65 20.48
CA SER A 642 11.36 -11.73 19.51
C SER A 642 10.05 -11.95 20.24
N TYR A 643 9.05 -11.17 19.86
CA TYR A 643 7.67 -11.32 20.34
C TYR A 643 6.82 -12.16 19.40
N SER A 644 7.30 -12.48 18.19
CA SER A 644 6.56 -13.25 17.18
C SER A 644 7.08 -14.69 17.04
N SER A 645 8.30 -14.95 17.48
CA SER A 645 9.00 -16.23 17.32
C SER A 645 9.58 -16.70 18.65
N CYS A 646 9.36 -17.95 19.03
CA CYS A 646 10.04 -18.56 20.16
C CYS A 646 11.52 -18.80 19.77
N LEU A 647 12.44 -17.93 20.18
CA LEU A 647 13.86 -18.02 19.82
C LEU A 647 14.58 -19.24 20.42
N CYS A 648 13.93 -19.97 21.32
CA CYS A 648 14.39 -21.27 21.77
C CYS A 648 14.18 -22.33 20.67
N CYS A 649 12.94 -22.63 20.26
CA CYS A 649 12.68 -23.74 19.33
C CYS A 649 12.41 -23.35 17.88
N LEU A 650 12.15 -22.07 17.58
CA LEU A 650 11.73 -21.54 16.26
C LEU A 650 10.46 -22.18 15.66
N ARG A 651 9.74 -23.03 16.41
CA ARG A 651 8.61 -23.83 15.90
C ARG A 651 7.27 -23.36 16.42
N GLU A 652 7.10 -23.40 17.73
CA GLU A 652 5.84 -23.10 18.39
C GLU A 652 5.67 -21.60 18.66
N LEU A 653 4.42 -21.16 18.72
CA LEU A 653 4.05 -19.78 18.97
C LEU A 653 4.51 -19.34 20.37
N PRO A 654 5.22 -18.21 20.51
CA PRO A 654 5.63 -17.73 21.82
C PRO A 654 4.43 -17.14 22.59
N GLU A 655 4.28 -17.55 23.85
CA GLU A 655 3.15 -17.18 24.73
C GLU A 655 3.59 -16.70 26.12
N CYS A 656 4.73 -17.18 26.61
CA CYS A 656 5.19 -16.98 27.98
C CYS A 656 6.32 -15.95 28.01
N ALA A 657 6.00 -14.70 28.34
CA ALA A 657 7.00 -13.66 28.57
C ALA A 657 7.72 -13.88 29.91
N LEU A 658 9.05 -13.88 29.88
CA LEU A 658 9.91 -14.08 31.03
C LEU A 658 10.48 -12.73 31.55
N PRO A 659 10.90 -12.64 32.82
CA PRO A 659 11.47 -11.40 33.38
C PRO A 659 12.72 -10.88 32.68
N CYS A 660 13.49 -11.78 32.03
CA CYS A 660 14.65 -11.41 31.21
C CYS A 660 14.29 -10.77 29.86
N GLY A 661 13.00 -10.65 29.52
CA GLY A 661 12.50 -10.07 28.27
C GLY A 661 12.23 -11.10 27.16
N HIS A 662 12.80 -12.31 27.23
CA HIS A 662 12.52 -13.36 26.26
C HIS A 662 11.09 -13.89 26.38
N VAL A 663 10.48 -14.20 25.23
CA VAL A 663 9.17 -14.84 25.17
C VAL A 663 9.30 -16.24 24.59
N LEU A 664 8.90 -17.24 25.38
CA LEU A 664 8.98 -18.65 25.00
C LEU A 664 7.61 -19.22 24.69
N CYS A 665 7.56 -20.28 23.89
CA CYS A 665 6.34 -21.07 23.74
C CYS A 665 6.09 -21.89 25.01
N LEU A 666 4.83 -22.22 25.27
CA LEU A 666 4.46 -23.03 26.42
C LEU A 666 5.20 -24.39 26.47
N PRO A 667 5.35 -25.13 25.35
CA PRO A 667 6.11 -26.39 25.37
C PRO A 667 7.57 -26.23 25.81
N CYS A 668 8.26 -25.14 25.45
CA CYS A 668 9.62 -24.90 25.93
C CYS A 668 9.64 -24.59 27.43
N VAL A 669 8.66 -23.84 27.94
CA VAL A 669 8.53 -23.59 29.39
C VAL A 669 8.21 -24.89 30.14
N GLU A 670 7.40 -25.78 29.59
CA GLU A 670 7.11 -27.10 30.18
C GLU A 670 8.34 -28.02 30.22
N ILE A 671 9.22 -27.93 29.23
CA ILE A 671 10.44 -28.74 29.15
C ILE A 671 11.53 -28.23 30.10
N TYR A 672 11.77 -26.91 30.13
CA TYR A 672 12.88 -26.32 30.89
C TYR A 672 12.48 -25.78 32.27
N GLY A 673 11.19 -25.68 32.56
CA GLY A 673 10.65 -25.31 33.86
C GLY A 673 10.35 -26.51 34.74
N TYR A 674 10.02 -26.24 36.01
CA TYR A 674 9.61 -27.24 36.98
C TYR A 674 8.12 -27.13 37.27
N ARG A 675 7.35 -28.19 37.00
CA ARG A 675 5.90 -28.19 37.21
C ARG A 675 5.58 -28.35 38.70
N THR A 676 5.14 -27.28 39.36
CA THR A 676 4.82 -27.28 40.79
C THR A 676 3.38 -27.67 41.11
N SER A 677 2.46 -27.52 40.15
CA SER A 677 1.08 -27.98 40.30
C SER A 677 0.46 -28.38 38.95
N ARG A 678 -0.83 -28.74 38.96
CA ARG A 678 -1.57 -29.03 37.72
C ARG A 678 -1.61 -27.84 36.76
N THR A 679 -1.53 -26.61 37.27
CA THR A 679 -1.68 -25.37 36.50
C THR A 679 -0.51 -24.41 36.64
N THR A 680 0.57 -24.76 37.35
CA THR A 680 1.71 -23.86 37.55
C THR A 680 3.03 -24.51 37.17
N ILE A 681 3.86 -23.73 36.49
CA ILE A 681 5.24 -24.08 36.12
C ILE A 681 6.14 -22.98 36.66
N GLU A 682 7.19 -23.35 37.36
CA GLU A 682 8.21 -22.43 37.87
C GLU A 682 9.45 -22.47 37.00
N ILE A 683 9.98 -21.29 36.66
CA ILE A 683 11.19 -21.16 35.85
C ILE A 683 12.13 -20.14 36.50
N SER A 684 13.34 -20.57 36.81
CA SER A 684 14.39 -19.74 37.44
C SER A 684 15.46 -19.29 36.45
N LYS A 685 15.60 -19.97 35.31
CA LYS A 685 16.60 -19.73 34.27
C LYS A 685 15.99 -19.85 32.88
N CYS A 686 16.42 -18.99 31.95
CA CYS A 686 15.97 -19.07 30.57
C CYS A 686 16.84 -20.06 29.78
N PRO A 687 16.28 -20.93 28.91
CA PRO A 687 17.07 -21.83 28.07
C PRO A 687 17.97 -21.12 27.06
N ILE A 688 17.75 -19.85 26.76
CA ILE A 688 18.57 -19.03 25.85
C ILE A 688 19.85 -18.54 26.57
N HIS A 689 19.84 -18.46 27.90
CA HIS A 689 20.98 -18.08 28.74
C HIS A 689 20.96 -18.90 30.04
N PRO A 690 21.30 -20.20 29.96
CA PRO A 690 21.09 -21.15 31.07
C PRO A 690 21.95 -20.88 32.31
N HIS A 691 22.91 -19.96 32.23
CA HIS A 691 23.76 -19.57 33.35
C HIS A 691 23.16 -18.43 34.19
N ASP A 692 22.23 -17.66 33.62
CA ASP A 692 21.66 -16.48 34.28
C ASP A 692 20.40 -16.85 35.08
N VAL A 693 20.33 -16.35 36.31
CA VAL A 693 19.12 -16.45 37.14
C VAL A 693 18.20 -15.28 36.81
N ILE A 694 17.09 -15.58 36.14
CA ILE A 694 16.16 -14.55 35.64
C ILE A 694 15.18 -14.05 36.70
N SER A 695 14.96 -14.83 37.76
CA SER A 695 14.06 -14.47 38.85
C SER A 695 14.39 -15.27 40.11
N SER A 696 14.47 -14.58 41.26
CA SER A 696 14.53 -15.17 42.59
C SER A 696 13.54 -14.43 43.50
N PRO A 697 12.46 -15.08 44.00
CA PRO A 697 12.07 -16.48 43.78
C PRO A 697 11.77 -16.82 42.30
N PRO A 698 11.64 -18.11 41.93
CA PRO A 698 11.32 -18.53 40.56
C PRO A 698 10.10 -17.81 39.98
N TRP A 699 10.11 -17.60 38.66
CA TRP A 699 8.98 -17.01 37.94
C TRP A 699 7.89 -18.05 37.74
N VAL A 700 6.64 -17.70 38.05
CA VAL A 700 5.50 -18.61 37.99
C VAL A 700 4.70 -18.35 36.71
N VAL A 701 4.62 -19.37 35.85
CA VAL A 701 3.76 -19.39 34.66
C VAL A 701 2.50 -20.17 34.98
N VAL A 702 1.35 -19.50 34.86
CA VAL A 702 0.03 -20.11 35.07
C VAL A 702 -0.49 -20.64 33.74
N THR A 703 -0.84 -21.93 33.71
CA THR A 703 -1.34 -22.64 32.55
C THR A 703 -2.80 -23.00 32.72
N LYS A 704 -3.56 -22.87 31.64
CA LYS A 704 -4.95 -23.33 31.60
C LYS A 704 -4.98 -24.84 31.32
N PRO A 705 -5.77 -25.64 32.06
CA PRO A 705 -5.96 -27.05 31.73
C PRO A 705 -6.44 -27.24 30.29
N ARG A 706 -5.84 -28.19 29.57
CA ARG A 706 -6.06 -28.41 28.12
C ARG A 706 -7.54 -28.59 27.73
N TYR A 707 -8.32 -29.25 28.59
CA TYR A 707 -9.73 -29.54 28.33
C TYR A 707 -10.70 -28.55 29.00
N ALA A 708 -10.20 -27.52 29.67
CA ALA A 708 -11.07 -26.50 30.27
C ALA A 708 -11.59 -25.53 29.20
N GLY A 709 -12.88 -25.21 29.24
CA GLY A 709 -13.47 -24.13 28.43
C GLY A 709 -12.84 -22.77 28.75
N ALA A 710 -12.82 -21.84 27.79
CA ALA A 710 -12.32 -20.49 28.03
C ALA A 710 -13.39 -19.64 28.71
N ARG A 711 -13.03 -19.00 29.82
CA ARG A 711 -13.90 -18.05 30.52
C ARG A 711 -13.64 -16.66 29.94
N THR A 712 -14.63 -16.10 29.26
CA THR A 712 -14.47 -14.86 28.50
C THR A 712 -15.33 -13.74 29.08
N LEU A 713 -14.73 -12.58 29.31
CA LEU A 713 -15.45 -11.33 29.60
C LEU A 713 -15.46 -10.47 28.33
N CYS A 714 -16.65 -10.07 27.87
CA CYS A 714 -16.81 -9.17 26.73
C CYS A 714 -17.27 -7.80 27.22
N LEU A 715 -16.58 -6.74 26.78
CA LEU A 715 -16.81 -5.36 27.19
C LEU A 715 -17.18 -4.50 25.99
N ASP A 716 -18.33 -3.84 26.07
CA ASP A 716 -18.87 -3.07 24.96
C ASP A 716 -18.25 -1.67 24.85
N GLY A 717 -18.20 -1.14 23.63
CA GLY A 717 -17.67 0.18 23.25
C GLY A 717 -18.64 1.33 23.52
N ALA A 718 -19.20 1.40 24.72
CA ALA A 718 -20.25 2.38 25.06
C ALA A 718 -19.72 3.80 25.37
N GLY A 719 -18.48 4.14 24.96
CA GLY A 719 -17.81 5.38 25.31
C GLY A 719 -17.74 5.61 26.83
N ILE A 720 -18.09 6.82 27.28
CA ILE A 720 -18.13 7.17 28.72
C ILE A 720 -19.04 6.26 29.56
N ARG A 721 -20.05 5.62 28.96
CA ARG A 721 -20.95 4.68 29.66
C ARG A 721 -20.26 3.36 30.03
N GLY A 722 -19.03 3.12 29.55
CA GLY A 722 -18.17 2.03 30.04
C GLY A 722 -18.00 2.02 31.56
N ILE A 723 -18.18 3.16 32.22
CA ILE A 723 -18.20 3.27 33.68
C ILE A 723 -19.25 2.37 34.35
N VAL A 724 -20.38 2.10 33.69
CA VAL A 724 -21.44 1.22 34.21
C VAL A 724 -20.93 -0.22 34.28
N GLN A 725 -20.22 -0.67 33.24
CA GLN A 725 -19.63 -2.02 33.19
C GLN A 725 -18.65 -2.23 34.36
N LEU A 726 -17.82 -1.23 34.66
CA LEU A 726 -16.91 -1.26 35.81
C LEU A 726 -17.63 -1.33 37.16
N HIS A 727 -18.73 -0.59 37.35
CA HIS A 727 -19.50 -0.65 38.59
C HIS A 727 -20.21 -2.01 38.76
N VAL A 728 -20.73 -2.58 37.68
CA VAL A 728 -21.29 -3.95 37.70
C VAL A 728 -20.23 -4.96 38.14
N LEU A 729 -19.02 -4.90 37.56
CA LEU A 729 -17.90 -5.77 37.96
C LEU A 729 -17.50 -5.57 39.42
N LEU A 730 -17.52 -4.33 39.92
CA LEU A 730 -17.22 -4.01 41.32
C LEU A 730 -18.26 -4.61 42.27
N GLU A 731 -19.55 -4.52 41.95
CA GLU A 731 -20.60 -5.14 42.77
C GLU A 731 -20.50 -6.66 42.78
N ILE A 732 -20.14 -7.29 41.65
CA ILE A 732 -19.87 -8.73 41.61
C ILE A 732 -18.67 -9.08 42.51
N GLU A 733 -17.58 -8.32 42.43
CA GLU A 733 -16.38 -8.53 43.27
C GLU A 733 -16.71 -8.39 44.77
N LYS A 734 -17.57 -7.43 45.15
CA LYS A 734 -18.05 -7.27 46.54
C LYS A 734 -18.83 -8.50 47.03
N ILE A 735 -19.66 -9.10 46.17
CA ILE A 735 -20.42 -10.31 46.51
C ILE A 735 -19.50 -11.53 46.64
N LEU A 736 -18.48 -11.64 45.78
CA LEU A 736 -17.49 -12.74 45.84
C LEU A 736 -16.59 -12.66 47.08
N GLY A 737 -16.36 -11.44 47.58
CA GLY A 737 -15.56 -11.17 48.77
C GLY A 737 -14.13 -10.71 48.46
N PRO A 738 -13.42 -10.16 49.47
CA PRO A 738 -12.18 -9.39 49.27
C PRO A 738 -10.99 -10.22 48.78
N ASN A 739 -11.06 -11.55 48.85
CA ASN A 739 -9.98 -12.46 48.46
C ASN A 739 -10.14 -13.01 47.03
N LEU A 740 -11.23 -12.66 46.34
CA LEU A 740 -11.57 -13.20 45.02
C LEU A 740 -11.73 -12.07 43.99
N PRO A 741 -10.62 -11.45 43.57
CA PRO A 741 -10.66 -10.41 42.56
C PRO A 741 -11.24 -10.93 41.24
N ILE A 742 -12.07 -10.11 40.61
CA ILE A 742 -12.90 -10.51 39.46
C ILE A 742 -12.06 -11.02 38.27
N GLN A 743 -10.82 -10.56 38.15
CA GLN A 743 -9.87 -10.93 37.09
C GLN A 743 -9.49 -12.42 37.14
N LEU A 744 -9.59 -13.10 38.30
CA LEU A 744 -9.30 -14.54 38.42
C LEU A 744 -10.30 -15.43 37.67
N PHE A 745 -11.48 -14.89 37.37
CA PHE A 745 -12.59 -15.62 36.76
C PHE A 745 -12.51 -15.64 35.23
N PHE A 746 -11.60 -14.89 34.62
CA PHE A 746 -11.52 -14.74 33.17
C PHE A 746 -10.14 -15.10 32.61
N ASP A 747 -10.14 -15.95 31.60
CA ASP A 747 -8.95 -16.33 30.83
C ASP A 747 -8.71 -15.34 29.67
N LEU A 748 -9.79 -14.75 29.15
CA LEU A 748 -9.79 -13.77 28.08
C LEU A 748 -10.71 -12.60 28.41
N ILE A 749 -10.22 -11.38 28.25
CA ILE A 749 -11.04 -10.16 28.31
C ILE A 749 -10.98 -9.48 26.94
N VAL A 750 -12.13 -9.35 26.30
CA VAL A 750 -12.29 -8.73 24.98
C VAL A 750 -13.03 -7.41 25.13
N GLY A 751 -12.56 -6.36 24.46
CA GLY A 751 -13.27 -5.09 24.47
C GLY A 751 -13.16 -4.30 23.17
N THR A 752 -14.22 -3.58 22.85
CA THR A 752 -14.27 -2.62 21.73
C THR A 752 -14.17 -1.20 22.28
N ASP A 753 -13.47 -0.28 21.60
CA ASP A 753 -13.39 1.15 21.97
C ASP A 753 -12.99 1.36 23.47
N PHE A 754 -13.75 2.14 24.27
CA PHE A 754 -13.51 2.31 25.71
C PHE A 754 -13.67 1.00 26.50
N GLY A 755 -14.43 0.02 26.01
CA GLY A 755 -14.44 -1.35 26.54
C GLY A 755 -13.08 -2.03 26.38
N GLY A 756 -12.35 -1.72 25.31
CA GLY A 756 -10.96 -2.15 25.11
C GLY A 756 -9.99 -1.53 26.11
N VAL A 757 -10.17 -0.25 26.46
CA VAL A 757 -9.40 0.42 27.54
C VAL A 757 -9.62 -0.28 28.88
N ILE A 758 -10.87 -0.62 29.20
CA ILE A 758 -11.21 -1.38 30.41
C ILE A 758 -10.59 -2.79 30.36
N ALA A 759 -10.62 -3.46 29.20
CA ALA A 759 -9.99 -4.77 29.02
C ALA A 759 -8.49 -4.73 29.31
N ILE A 760 -7.77 -3.72 28.80
CA ILE A 760 -6.34 -3.51 29.08
C ILE A 760 -6.12 -3.21 30.57
N ALA A 761 -6.92 -2.34 31.17
CA ALA A 761 -6.82 -1.97 32.57
C ALA A 761 -6.94 -3.19 33.52
N LEU A 762 -7.96 -4.03 33.29
CA LEU A 762 -8.23 -5.19 34.14
C LEU A 762 -7.31 -6.37 33.82
N GLY A 763 -7.10 -6.70 32.55
CA GLY A 763 -6.37 -7.91 32.16
C GLY A 763 -4.86 -7.72 32.07
N ALA A 764 -4.39 -6.69 31.35
CA ALA A 764 -2.97 -6.49 31.08
C ALA A 764 -2.28 -5.71 32.20
N LYS A 765 -2.91 -4.63 32.68
CA LYS A 765 -2.38 -3.82 33.80
C LYS A 765 -2.74 -4.36 35.17
N LYS A 766 -3.71 -5.29 35.24
CA LYS A 766 -4.15 -5.94 36.49
C LYS A 766 -4.54 -4.93 37.56
N TRP A 767 -5.20 -3.84 37.17
CA TRP A 767 -5.69 -2.87 38.15
C TRP A 767 -6.86 -3.45 38.93
N PRO A 768 -6.94 -3.24 40.26
CA PRO A 768 -8.16 -3.45 41.01
C PRO A 768 -9.32 -2.68 40.39
N VAL A 769 -10.54 -3.21 40.42
CA VAL A 769 -11.69 -2.60 39.73
C VAL A 769 -11.94 -1.17 40.24
N ALA A 770 -11.82 -0.94 41.54
CA ALA A 770 -11.94 0.40 42.13
C ALA A 770 -10.91 1.40 41.56
N SER A 771 -9.65 0.97 41.36
CA SER A 771 -8.62 1.82 40.75
C SER A 771 -8.87 2.04 39.26
N ALA A 772 -9.41 1.04 38.55
CA ALA A 772 -9.80 1.17 37.16
C ALA A 772 -10.93 2.20 36.99
N ILE A 773 -11.90 2.25 37.90
CA ILE A 773 -12.98 3.25 37.93
C ILE A 773 -12.41 4.68 38.01
N GLU A 774 -11.52 4.94 38.96
CA GLU A 774 -10.97 6.28 39.15
C GLU A 774 -10.16 6.74 37.93
N LYS A 775 -9.29 5.88 37.42
CA LYS A 775 -8.48 6.18 36.22
C LYS A 775 -9.34 6.31 34.97
N PHE A 776 -10.38 5.51 34.82
CA PHE A 776 -11.33 5.62 33.71
C PHE A 776 -12.04 6.98 33.72
N LYS A 777 -12.48 7.46 34.90
CA LYS A 777 -13.08 8.80 35.04
C LYS A 777 -12.11 9.91 34.62
N ASP A 778 -10.83 9.78 34.94
CA ASP A 778 -9.80 10.76 34.54
C ASP A 778 -9.57 10.73 33.02
N ILE A 779 -9.40 9.54 32.43
CA ILE A 779 -9.26 9.36 30.98
C ILE A 779 -10.46 9.95 30.25
N CYS A 780 -11.69 9.67 30.70
CA CYS A 780 -12.89 10.25 30.10
C CYS A 780 -12.96 11.77 30.25
N ARG A 781 -12.56 12.35 31.39
CA ARG A 781 -12.53 13.81 31.58
C ARG A 781 -11.57 14.50 30.62
N GLU A 782 -10.40 13.91 30.37
CA GLU A 782 -9.40 14.46 29.45
C GLU A 782 -9.76 14.21 27.98
N ALA A 783 -10.35 13.06 27.67
CA ALA A 783 -10.81 12.71 26.33
C ALA A 783 -12.03 13.53 25.88
N TYR A 784 -12.98 13.79 26.78
CA TYR A 784 -14.27 14.44 26.47
C TYR A 784 -14.25 15.97 26.69
N VAL A 785 -13.13 16.65 26.43
CA VAL A 785 -13.10 18.12 26.47
C VAL A 785 -13.80 18.69 25.23
N ALA A 786 -14.99 19.27 25.44
CA ALA A 786 -15.73 19.97 24.39
C ALA A 786 -14.85 21.06 23.74
N ARG A 787 -14.86 21.14 22.41
CA ARG A 787 -14.38 22.36 21.73
C ARG A 787 -15.26 23.50 22.22
N GLY A 788 -14.66 24.62 22.66
CA GLY A 788 -15.28 25.69 23.45
C GLY A 788 -16.44 26.48 22.83
N ILE A 789 -17.21 25.91 21.91
CA ILE A 789 -18.38 26.53 21.26
C ILE A 789 -19.70 25.89 21.73
N SER A 790 -19.67 24.88 22.61
CA SER A 790 -20.86 24.14 23.06
C SER A 790 -21.75 24.87 24.09
N LYS A 791 -21.68 26.21 24.21
CA LYS A 791 -22.54 27.01 25.11
C LYS A 791 -23.79 27.60 24.43
N LEU A 792 -24.04 27.31 23.14
CA LEU A 792 -25.27 27.70 22.45
C LEU A 792 -26.25 26.52 22.33
N PRO A 793 -27.52 26.67 22.77
CA PRO A 793 -28.44 25.58 23.08
C PRO A 793 -28.99 24.81 21.87
N LEU A 794 -28.58 25.15 20.64
CA LEU A 794 -29.02 24.52 19.39
C LEU A 794 -27.88 23.84 18.60
N SER A 795 -26.64 23.84 19.12
CA SER A 795 -25.44 23.41 18.38
C SER A 795 -25.01 21.95 18.62
N GLY A 796 -25.65 21.22 19.53
CA GLY A 796 -25.26 19.86 19.91
C GLY A 796 -25.36 18.82 18.78
N ALA A 797 -26.31 19.00 17.86
CA ALA A 797 -26.50 18.12 16.71
C ALA A 797 -25.46 18.34 15.59
N PHE A 798 -24.94 19.57 15.45
CA PHE A 798 -23.98 19.94 14.40
C PHE A 798 -22.55 19.45 14.67
N SER A 799 -22.18 19.24 15.95
CA SER A 799 -20.83 18.80 16.34
C SER A 799 -20.53 17.33 16.02
N ILE A 800 -21.56 16.49 15.86
CA ILE A 800 -21.44 15.02 15.66
C ILE A 800 -21.26 14.69 14.17
N PHE A 801 -21.91 15.46 13.29
CA PHE A 801 -21.72 15.38 11.83
C PHE A 801 -20.34 15.91 11.40
N TYR A 802 -19.86 16.94 12.13
CA TYR A 802 -18.52 17.52 12.29
C TYR A 802 -17.24 16.70 12.10
N HIS A 803 -17.19 15.53 12.73
CA HIS A 803 -15.93 14.86 13.02
C HIS A 803 -16.22 13.39 13.26
N LYS A 804 -15.58 12.50 12.48
CA LYS A 804 -15.54 11.05 12.77
C LYS A 804 -15.00 10.70 14.18
N SER A 805 -14.56 11.69 14.96
CA SER A 805 -14.41 11.62 16.41
C SER A 805 -15.05 12.86 17.07
N LEU A 806 -16.01 12.66 17.97
CA LEU A 806 -16.62 13.71 18.81
C LEU A 806 -15.60 14.52 19.64
N TYR A 807 -14.34 14.06 19.72
CA TYR A 807 -13.33 14.51 20.67
C TYR A 807 -11.99 14.84 20.01
N LYS A 808 -11.17 15.68 20.64
CA LYS A 808 -9.81 16.01 20.16
C LYS A 808 -8.90 14.78 20.29
N HIS A 809 -8.46 14.20 19.17
CA HIS A 809 -7.56 13.04 19.12
C HIS A 809 -6.29 13.19 19.99
N HIS A 810 -5.68 14.37 20.02
CA HIS A 810 -4.44 14.64 20.77
C HIS A 810 -4.61 14.51 22.30
N ASN A 811 -5.78 14.82 22.85
CA ASN A 811 -5.99 14.75 24.29
C ASN A 811 -6.18 13.31 24.76
N LEU A 812 -6.96 12.51 24.03
CA LEU A 812 -7.17 11.10 24.33
C LEU A 812 -5.84 10.32 24.26
N GLU A 813 -5.04 10.55 23.23
CA GLU A 813 -3.75 9.88 23.08
C GLU A 813 -2.80 10.19 24.25
N ALA A 814 -2.70 11.45 24.66
CA ALA A 814 -1.89 11.86 25.81
C ALA A 814 -2.35 11.17 27.11
N SER A 815 -3.67 11.11 27.35
CA SER A 815 -4.24 10.42 28.52
C SER A 815 -3.96 8.92 28.50
N LEU A 816 -4.15 8.26 27.35
CA LEU A 816 -3.89 6.83 27.21
C LEU A 816 -2.40 6.53 27.44
N ARG A 817 -1.48 7.33 26.89
CA ARG A 817 -0.03 7.19 27.15
C ARG A 817 0.30 7.34 28.63
N ARG A 818 -0.28 8.33 29.31
CA ARG A 818 -0.09 8.59 30.74
C ARG A 818 -0.53 7.41 31.61
N TYR A 819 -1.70 6.85 31.34
CA TYR A 819 -2.30 5.81 32.20
C TYR A 819 -1.90 4.39 31.79
N LEU A 820 -1.83 4.09 30.49
CA LEU A 820 -1.56 2.75 29.97
C LEU A 820 -0.08 2.49 29.64
N SER A 821 0.80 3.48 29.80
CA SER A 821 2.24 3.46 29.46
C SER A 821 2.53 3.31 27.96
N GLU A 822 3.77 3.59 27.55
CA GLU A 822 4.25 3.38 26.17
C GLU A 822 4.88 1.98 25.95
N GLN A 823 4.78 1.07 26.92
CA GLN A 823 5.31 -0.28 26.76
C GLN A 823 4.46 -1.13 25.80
N PRO A 824 5.07 -2.08 25.07
CA PRO A 824 4.34 -3.04 24.25
C PRO A 824 3.27 -3.78 25.05
N LEU A 825 2.08 -3.96 24.45
CA LEU A 825 0.97 -4.70 25.09
C LEU A 825 1.33 -6.18 25.33
N PHE A 826 2.22 -6.76 24.52
CA PHE A 826 2.75 -8.12 24.68
C PHE A 826 4.27 -8.10 24.82
N GLY A 827 4.81 -8.97 25.69
CA GLY A 827 6.25 -9.18 25.84
C GLY A 827 7.00 -8.16 26.70
N ALA A 828 6.32 -7.13 27.23
CA ALA A 828 6.94 -6.19 28.15
C ALA A 828 7.44 -6.90 29.43
N PRO A 829 8.63 -6.52 29.97
CA PRO A 829 9.14 -7.03 31.23
C PRO A 829 8.09 -6.85 32.33
N SER A 830 7.55 -7.97 32.81
CA SER A 830 6.49 -7.96 33.80
C SER A 830 7.10 -8.00 35.18
N TYR A 831 6.86 -6.97 35.99
CA TYR A 831 7.14 -7.01 37.42
C TYR A 831 6.17 -7.96 38.10
N ARG A 832 6.58 -8.54 39.24
CA ARG A 832 5.67 -9.31 40.09
C ARG A 832 4.47 -8.46 40.45
N SER A 833 3.32 -8.80 39.90
CA SER A 833 2.04 -8.17 40.19
C SER A 833 1.47 -8.75 41.48
N TRP A 834 0.60 -7.99 42.15
CA TRP A 834 -0.21 -8.48 43.27
C TRP A 834 -1.10 -9.67 42.86
N LEU A 835 -1.36 -9.85 41.56
CA LEU A 835 -2.18 -10.93 41.02
C LEU A 835 -1.42 -11.79 39.98
N THR A 836 -1.22 -13.07 40.32
CA THR A 836 -0.61 -14.07 39.42
C THR A 836 -1.65 -14.72 38.49
N THR A 837 -2.03 -14.01 37.44
CA THR A 837 -2.86 -14.53 36.33
C THR A 837 -2.16 -14.44 34.98
N SER A 838 -2.57 -15.29 34.04
CA SER A 838 -2.20 -15.25 32.62
C SER A 838 -3.36 -14.77 31.73
N THR A 839 -4.13 -13.79 32.20
CA THR A 839 -5.31 -13.28 31.50
C THR A 839 -4.92 -12.68 30.15
N LYS A 840 -5.50 -13.24 29.08
CA LYS A 840 -5.35 -12.74 27.71
C LYS A 840 -6.30 -11.54 27.50
N VAL A 841 -5.88 -10.57 26.71
CA VAL A 841 -6.62 -9.33 26.40
C VAL A 841 -6.67 -9.18 24.90
N ALA A 842 -7.85 -8.86 24.37
CA ALA A 842 -8.06 -8.52 22.97
C ALA A 842 -8.85 -7.21 22.86
N VAL A 843 -8.34 -6.27 22.07
CA VAL A 843 -9.03 -5.03 21.72
C VAL A 843 -9.35 -5.05 20.24
N THR A 844 -10.64 -4.97 19.93
CA THR A 844 -11.15 -4.97 18.56
C THR A 844 -11.17 -3.54 18.00
N ALA A 845 -10.77 -3.42 16.74
CA ALA A 845 -10.77 -2.19 15.97
C ALA A 845 -11.00 -2.51 14.49
N THR A 846 -11.37 -1.51 13.69
CA THR A 846 -11.52 -1.65 12.23
C THR A 846 -10.51 -0.77 11.53
N SER A 847 -9.91 -1.26 10.45
CA SER A 847 -9.05 -0.43 9.59
C SER A 847 -9.82 0.76 8.99
N ALA A 848 -9.11 1.82 8.58
CA ALA A 848 -9.74 3.06 8.08
C ALA A 848 -10.68 2.86 6.88
N GLY A 849 -10.54 1.76 6.13
CA GLY A 849 -11.42 1.36 5.04
C GLY A 849 -12.62 0.48 5.45
N GLY A 850 -12.81 0.23 6.75
CA GLY A 850 -13.94 -0.57 7.29
C GLY A 850 -13.90 -2.07 6.94
N ARG A 851 -12.76 -2.59 6.49
CA ARG A 851 -12.65 -3.90 5.82
C ARG A 851 -11.96 -4.99 6.60
N GLN A 852 -11.07 -4.62 7.52
CA GLN A 852 -10.31 -5.60 8.28
C GLN A 852 -10.53 -5.35 9.77
N ASP A 853 -11.05 -6.38 10.44
CA ASP A 853 -11.07 -6.46 11.88
C ASP A 853 -9.64 -6.62 12.38
N VAL A 854 -9.14 -5.56 13.00
CA VAL A 854 -7.84 -5.54 13.67
C VAL A 854 -8.07 -5.90 15.12
N VAL A 855 -7.30 -6.88 15.61
CA VAL A 855 -7.29 -7.23 17.03
C VAL A 855 -5.90 -6.95 17.59
N PHE A 856 -5.83 -5.96 18.49
CA PHE A 856 -4.67 -5.73 19.34
C PHE A 856 -4.73 -6.68 20.53
N ALA A 857 -3.66 -7.43 20.79
CA ALA A 857 -3.68 -8.47 21.82
C ALA A 857 -2.39 -8.49 22.64
N ASN A 858 -2.50 -8.92 23.90
CA ASN A 858 -1.34 -9.27 24.74
C ASN A 858 -0.93 -10.75 24.57
N TYR A 859 -1.27 -11.35 23.43
CA TYR A 859 -0.95 -12.74 23.11
C TYR A 859 -0.81 -12.89 21.59
N ASN A 860 -0.05 -13.90 21.18
CA ASN A 860 0.04 -14.24 19.77
C ASN A 860 -1.09 -15.15 19.32
N ARG A 861 -1.42 -15.04 18.03
CA ARG A 861 -2.28 -15.97 17.30
C ARG A 861 -1.48 -16.60 16.16
N PRO A 862 -1.73 -17.87 15.81
CA PRO A 862 -1.25 -18.43 14.55
C PRO A 862 -1.72 -17.57 13.39
N ASP A 863 -0.89 -17.44 12.35
CA ASP A 863 -1.36 -16.89 11.09
C ASP A 863 -2.45 -17.86 10.57
N LEU A 864 -3.65 -17.34 10.30
CA LEU A 864 -4.65 -18.15 9.63
C LEU A 864 -4.05 -18.57 8.29
N PRO A 865 -4.10 -19.86 7.91
CA PRO A 865 -3.70 -20.24 6.57
C PRO A 865 -4.49 -19.33 5.61
N GLU A 866 -3.81 -18.68 4.67
CA GLU A 866 -4.48 -18.11 3.51
C GLU A 866 -5.47 -19.17 3.09
N LYS A 867 -6.77 -18.83 3.03
CA LYS A 867 -7.77 -19.77 2.54
C LYS A 867 -7.34 -20.09 1.11
N SER A 868 -6.55 -21.14 0.92
CA SER A 868 -6.46 -21.85 -0.33
C SER A 868 -7.86 -22.42 -0.48
N LYS A 869 -8.74 -21.61 -1.07
CA LYS A 869 -10.05 -22.04 -1.51
C LYS A 869 -9.78 -23.07 -2.61
N LEU A 870 -9.53 -24.30 -2.18
CA LEU A 870 -9.81 -25.48 -2.98
C LEU A 870 -11.32 -25.49 -3.17
N LYS A 871 -11.77 -24.82 -4.24
CA LYS A 871 -12.91 -25.21 -5.05
C LYS A 871 -12.60 -24.85 -6.49
#